data_AF-A0AAV1SK47-F1
#
_entry.id   AF-A0AAV1SK47-F1
#
_cell.length_a   1.000
_cell.length_b   1.000
_cell.length_c   1.000
_cell.angle_alpha   90.00
_cell.angle_beta   90.00
_cell.angle_gamma   90.00
#
_symmetry.space_group_name_H-M   'P 1'
#
loop_
_entity.id
_entity.type
_entity.pdbx_description
1 polymer ?
#
loop_
_entity_poly.entity_id
_entity_poly.type
_entity_poly.pdbx_seq_one_letter_code
_entity_poly.pdbx_strand_id
1 'polypeptide(L)'
;MRSSSSFGRTSSKLSNYSRTFDLPDDDLDGSETTSDCEIGGAMLPAFLNDLRRNNQDELVEVTLELENDSIVVCSVNPNRTGMSTPSTPGGGSAARILERSLSATSRIRRKFGWLRSRSSRTTSSEIEDRAISARDARRLKAKLDRSKLSAQRGLQGLRFISKTTGTSESNELWKRVESRFKLLAKDGLLAREDFGECIGMVNSKEFAVCIFDALARRKRQRIMKISEEELHDFWLQISDQSFDARLQIFFDMADSNEDGRITREEVQELIMLSASANKLSKLKEQAEEYASLIMEELDPENLGYIELWQLETLLLQRDTYMNCSRPLSTASVSWSQNISSIRPQNAMRRLSFKLRCLILEKWQRGWILTLWVMIMVGLFVWKFHDYKNMAAFHVMGYCLPTAKGAAETLKFNMALILLPVCRNTLTWLRSTRARSFVPFDDNINFHKMVAGAVAIGVILHAGNHLFCDFPRLTHSSSDKFALIASDFKNKKPTYKELLLGIEGVTGISMVVLLVIAFTLATGRFRRNGVRLPAPFNKLTGFNAFWYSHHLTGVVYILLLVHGTFLFLVHEWYKKTTWMYIAAPLLLYMVERNVRTRRSEHYSVKILKVSVLPGNVFSLILSKPQGFKYKSGQYIFLQCPAISSFEWHPFSITSAPGDDYLSVHIRIVGDWTEELHRVFTEANDSPSVIGLATFGQHGDVDQTEQPKLYVDGPYGAPAQDYRNYDVLLLVGLGIGATPFISILRDLLNNTRTAEYQMDSNTETTPSDDSSNSYASSSMTPGSKKRTQRTTNAHFYWVTREPGSFEWFKGVMDEVAEMDRKGQIELHNYLTSVYEEGDARSTLITMVQALNHAKHGVDIVSGTRVRTHFARPNWNEVFNKIASKHPFGTIGVFYCGMPVLAKELKKLCQELSHKTSTRFEFHKEYF
;
A
#
# COMPACT_ATOMS: atom_id res chain seq x y z
N MET A 1 -58.99 2.79 3.81
CA MET A 1 -59.95 2.64 4.93
C MET A 1 -59.58 3.64 6.03
N ARG A 2 -60.60 4.33 6.57
CA ARG A 2 -60.57 5.39 7.61
C ARG A 2 -59.95 4.85 8.93
N SER A 3 -59.47 5.60 9.93
CA SER A 3 -59.83 6.93 10.46
C SER A 3 -58.76 7.43 11.50
N SER A 4 -58.33 8.71 11.49
CA SER A 4 -58.61 9.80 12.48
C SER A 4 -57.90 9.69 13.86
N SER A 5 -57.35 10.71 14.53
CA SER A 5 -57.66 12.16 14.74
C SER A 5 -56.43 12.79 15.48
N SER A 6 -56.16 14.09 15.66
CA SER A 6 -56.98 15.28 15.95
C SER A 6 -56.12 16.58 15.93
N PHE A 7 -56.69 17.67 15.37
CA PHE A 7 -56.62 19.13 15.65
C PHE A 7 -55.43 19.78 16.42
N GLY A 8 -54.97 21.01 16.14
CA GLY A 8 -55.42 22.06 15.21
C GLY A 8 -54.66 23.41 15.35
N ARG A 9 -54.80 24.24 14.29
CA ARG A 9 -54.77 25.72 14.16
C ARG A 9 -53.63 26.61 14.74
N THR A 10 -52.80 27.10 13.80
CA THR A 10 -52.52 28.52 13.42
C THR A 10 -52.76 29.69 14.40
N SER A 11 -51.71 30.48 14.67
CA SER A 11 -51.47 31.85 14.16
C SER A 11 -51.00 32.90 15.19
N SER A 12 -49.92 33.59 14.80
CA SER A 12 -49.64 35.02 14.97
C SER A 12 -48.83 35.54 16.16
N LYS A 13 -47.94 36.47 15.79
CA LYS A 13 -47.32 37.58 16.55
C LYS A 13 -46.18 37.22 17.51
N LEU A 14 -44.96 37.58 17.09
CA LEU A 14 -43.88 37.94 17.99
C LEU A 14 -43.45 39.37 17.68
N SER A 15 -43.58 40.19 18.72
CA SER A 15 -43.30 41.61 18.79
C SER A 15 -41.82 41.89 19.01
N ASN A 16 -41.39 43.01 18.46
CA ASN A 16 -40.16 43.75 18.73
C ASN A 16 -39.83 43.89 20.23
N TYR A 17 -38.53 43.87 20.55
CA TYR A 17 -37.89 44.97 21.27
C TYR A 17 -36.39 45.05 20.92
N SER A 18 -36.01 46.22 20.41
CA SER A 18 -34.65 46.69 20.11
C SER A 18 -34.17 47.66 21.20
N ARG A 19 -32.84 47.84 21.32
CA ARG A 19 -32.10 49.13 21.46
C ARG A 19 -30.63 48.80 21.78
N THR A 20 -29.61 49.05 20.94
CA THR A 20 -28.98 50.27 20.34
C THR A 20 -27.75 50.74 21.13
N PHE A 21 -26.54 50.65 20.54
CA PHE A 21 -25.66 51.73 20.00
C PHE A 21 -24.74 52.33 21.11
N ASP A 22 -23.46 52.69 20.90
CA ASP A 22 -22.90 53.62 19.91
C ASP A 22 -21.41 53.34 19.58
N LEU A 23 -20.98 53.70 18.37
CA LEU A 23 -19.62 54.15 18.04
C LEU A 23 -19.73 55.22 16.93
N PRO A 24 -19.00 56.34 16.99
CA PRO A 24 -19.03 57.37 15.96
C PRO A 24 -17.88 57.24 14.94
N ASP A 25 -18.17 57.70 13.72
CA ASP A 25 -17.28 57.97 12.60
C ASP A 25 -16.68 59.40 12.69
N ASP A 26 -15.48 59.64 12.16
CA ASP A 26 -15.20 60.52 11.00
C ASP A 26 -13.74 61.03 10.91
N ASP A 27 -13.36 61.31 9.65
CA ASP A 27 -12.07 61.69 9.06
C ASP A 27 -11.45 63.04 9.52
N LEU A 28 -10.11 63.17 9.37
CA LEU A 28 -9.38 64.18 8.54
C LEU A 28 -7.96 64.55 9.06
N ASP A 29 -7.06 64.67 8.09
CA ASP A 29 -5.87 65.54 7.96
C ASP A 29 -4.74 65.61 9.02
N GLY A 30 -3.51 65.38 8.53
CA GLY A 30 -2.51 66.45 8.43
C GLY A 30 -1.52 66.70 9.57
N SER A 31 -0.24 66.73 9.16
CA SER A 31 0.89 67.50 9.73
C SER A 31 1.83 66.87 10.76
N GLU A 32 3.06 67.34 10.61
CA GLU A 32 4.36 66.87 11.04
C GLU A 32 4.70 67.17 12.51
N THR A 33 5.86 66.66 12.92
CA THR A 33 6.84 67.19 13.90
C THR A 33 6.88 66.64 15.35
N THR A 34 7.93 65.82 15.56
CA THR A 34 9.04 65.96 16.53
C THR A 34 8.92 65.55 18.01
N SER A 35 10.10 65.09 18.46
CA SER A 35 10.61 64.77 19.80
C SER A 35 10.21 63.40 20.37
N ASP A 36 11.07 62.60 20.98
CA ASP A 36 12.53 62.45 21.16
C ASP A 36 12.65 61.51 22.38
N CYS A 37 13.35 60.38 22.28
CA CYS A 37 14.34 59.97 23.29
C CYS A 37 15.02 58.65 22.86
N GLU A 38 16.32 58.77 22.58
CA GLU A 38 17.30 57.73 22.26
C GLU A 38 17.60 56.80 23.44
N ILE A 39 18.02 55.54 23.19
CA ILE A 39 19.27 54.82 23.58
C ILE A 39 19.20 53.48 22.78
N GLY A 40 20.08 53.02 21.89
CA GLY A 40 21.55 53.03 21.79
C GLY A 40 21.98 51.56 21.57
N GLY A 41 22.47 51.19 20.38
CA GLY A 41 22.78 49.76 20.10
C GLY A 41 23.35 49.43 18.72
N ALA A 42 24.19 50.29 18.14
CA ALA A 42 24.98 49.96 16.94
C ALA A 42 26.40 49.53 17.35
N MET A 43 26.61 48.24 17.67
CA MET A 43 27.97 47.69 17.86
C MET A 43 28.17 46.22 17.43
N LEU A 44 27.17 45.55 16.86
CA LEU A 44 27.34 44.16 16.41
C LEU A 44 28.06 44.01 15.05
N PRO A 45 27.85 44.89 14.05
CA PRO A 45 28.50 44.72 12.74
C PRO A 45 29.99 45.08 12.72
N ALA A 46 30.45 45.95 13.64
CA ALA A 46 31.85 46.34 13.75
C ALA A 46 32.70 45.28 14.48
N PHE A 47 32.15 44.66 15.53
CA PHE A 47 32.82 43.60 16.29
C PHE A 47 33.09 42.34 15.46
N LEU A 48 32.15 41.97 14.57
CA LEU A 48 32.29 40.81 13.69
C LEU A 48 33.27 41.03 12.53
N ASN A 49 33.50 42.28 12.12
CA ASN A 49 34.46 42.59 11.07
C ASN A 49 35.91 42.65 11.59
N ASP A 50 36.12 43.05 12.85
CA ASP A 50 37.45 43.05 13.48
C ASP A 50 37.94 41.64 13.83
N LEU A 51 37.04 40.72 14.22
CA LEU A 51 37.36 39.30 14.47
C LEU A 51 37.78 38.52 13.21
N ARG A 52 37.45 39.01 12.02
CA ARG A 52 37.81 38.35 10.75
C ARG A 52 39.22 38.73 10.28
N ARG A 53 39.81 39.79 10.83
CA ARG A 53 41.01 40.41 10.26
C ARG A 53 42.31 40.06 11.00
N ASN A 54 42.24 39.56 12.25
CA ASN A 54 43.44 39.18 13.01
C ASN A 54 43.28 37.80 13.68
N ASN A 55 44.28 36.94 13.44
CA ASN A 55 44.62 35.68 14.09
C ASN A 55 44.14 34.37 13.43
N GLN A 56 45.10 33.79 12.70
CA GLN A 56 45.32 32.35 12.60
C GLN A 56 45.58 31.76 13.99
N ASP A 57 45.11 30.53 14.19
CA ASP A 57 45.48 29.57 15.24
C ASP A 57 45.10 29.89 16.72
N GLU A 58 43.83 29.72 17.07
CA GLU A 58 43.34 29.02 18.29
C GLU A 58 41.80 29.08 18.35
N LEU A 59 41.12 28.03 17.88
CA LEU A 59 39.65 27.91 17.99
C LEU A 59 39.27 27.27 19.32
N VAL A 60 38.50 27.99 20.13
CA VAL A 60 37.93 27.53 21.40
C VAL A 60 36.45 27.20 21.20
N GLU A 61 36.02 26.00 21.58
CA GLU A 61 34.61 25.59 21.52
C GLU A 61 33.86 26.12 22.76
N VAL A 62 32.88 26.99 22.54
CA VAL A 62 32.02 27.57 23.58
C VAL A 62 30.60 27.05 23.42
N THR A 63 30.09 26.34 24.43
CA THR A 63 28.73 25.82 24.45
C THR A 63 27.82 26.78 25.21
N LEU A 64 26.76 27.26 24.56
CA LEU A 64 25.74 28.15 25.16
C LEU A 64 24.40 27.41 25.23
N GLU A 65 23.72 27.51 26.37
CA GLU A 65 22.37 26.99 26.55
C GLU A 65 21.41 28.14 26.86
N LEU A 66 20.22 28.08 26.25
CA LEU A 66 19.24 29.17 26.29
C LEU A 66 18.08 28.73 27.19
N GLU A 67 17.97 29.36 28.34
CA GLU A 67 16.92 29.09 29.33
C GLU A 67 16.22 30.40 29.67
N ASN A 68 14.92 30.48 29.32
CA ASN A 68 13.99 31.60 29.55
C ASN A 68 14.63 33.00 29.54
N ASP A 69 14.84 33.54 28.33
CA ASP A 69 15.34 34.89 28.03
C ASP A 69 16.73 35.25 28.60
N SER A 70 17.53 34.27 29.02
CA SER A 70 18.95 34.45 29.34
C SER A 70 19.85 33.42 28.67
N ILE A 71 21.06 33.84 28.28
CA ILE A 71 22.09 33.00 27.66
C ILE A 71 23.14 32.67 28.73
N VAL A 72 23.31 31.39 29.04
CA VAL A 72 24.32 30.93 30.00
C VAL A 72 25.44 30.19 29.26
N VAL A 73 26.68 30.54 29.58
CA VAL A 73 27.89 29.89 29.03
C VAL A 73 28.18 28.62 29.83
N CYS A 74 28.02 27.45 29.21
CA CYS A 74 28.10 26.17 29.91
C CYS A 74 29.52 25.60 29.98
N SER A 75 30.38 25.85 28.98
CA SER A 75 31.78 25.41 29.00
C SER A 75 32.62 26.07 27.91
N VAL A 76 33.92 26.21 28.17
CA VAL A 76 34.94 26.71 27.24
C VAL A 76 36.12 25.72 27.26
N ASN A 77 36.37 24.98 26.16
CA ASN A 77 37.43 23.96 26.11
C ASN A 77 38.46 24.24 24.98
N PRO A 78 39.78 24.17 25.26
CA PRO A 78 40.82 24.29 24.25
C PRO A 78 41.09 22.96 23.53
N ASN A 79 41.37 23.05 22.22
CA ASN A 79 41.50 21.91 21.32
C ASN A 79 42.89 21.24 21.46
N ARG A 80 42.98 20.05 22.07
CA ARG A 80 44.27 19.31 22.18
C ARG A 80 44.53 18.46 20.93
N THR A 81 45.48 18.86 20.10
CA THR A 81 46.11 18.00 19.09
C THR A 81 47.59 17.79 19.40
N GLY A 82 48.06 16.54 19.32
CA GLY A 82 49.49 16.19 19.31
C GLY A 82 49.95 15.18 20.37
N MET A 83 49.92 13.89 20.04
CA MET A 83 50.94 12.93 20.50
C MET A 83 51.06 11.80 19.48
N SER A 84 52.29 11.57 19.02
CA SER A 84 52.76 10.75 17.90
C SER A 84 52.83 9.24 18.16
N THR A 85 52.55 8.41 17.15
CA THR A 85 53.10 7.04 16.99
C THR A 85 53.25 6.66 15.49
N PRO A 86 54.16 5.71 15.14
CA PRO A 86 54.83 5.68 13.84
C PRO A 86 54.18 4.77 12.77
N SER A 87 54.65 4.99 11.54
CA SER A 87 54.25 4.46 10.23
C SER A 87 54.38 2.94 10.00
N THR A 88 53.41 2.31 9.30
CA THR A 88 53.56 1.23 8.28
C THR A 88 52.28 1.15 7.42
N PRO A 89 52.31 0.82 6.10
CA PRO A 89 51.25 1.16 5.15
C PRO A 89 50.33 -0.02 4.73
N GLY A 90 49.12 0.31 4.29
CA GLY A 90 48.28 -0.55 3.43
C GLY A 90 46.93 -0.97 4.02
N GLY A 91 45.82 -0.34 3.61
CA GLY A 91 44.46 -0.78 3.97
C GLY A 91 43.40 0.33 3.98
N GLY A 92 43.24 1.06 2.88
CA GLY A 92 42.26 2.15 2.77
C GLY A 92 40.90 1.67 2.22
N SER A 93 39.89 1.53 3.11
CA SER A 93 38.45 1.72 2.82
C SER A 93 37.59 1.38 4.07
N ALA A 94 38.01 0.40 4.88
CA ALA A 94 37.25 -0.05 6.05
C ALA A 94 37.33 0.92 7.27
N ALA A 95 38.44 1.65 7.42
CA ALA A 95 38.67 2.49 8.60
C ALA A 95 37.77 3.75 8.68
N ARG A 96 37.43 4.37 7.54
CA ARG A 96 36.50 5.53 7.51
C ARG A 96 35.05 5.16 7.80
N ILE A 97 34.68 3.88 7.62
CA ILE A 97 33.34 3.37 7.92
C ILE A 97 33.18 3.15 9.43
N LEU A 98 34.27 2.74 10.11
CA LEU A 98 34.28 2.57 11.57
C LEU A 98 34.19 3.91 12.32
N GLU A 99 34.85 4.97 11.83
CA GLU A 99 34.82 6.31 12.45
C GLU A 99 33.42 6.93 12.50
N ARG A 100 32.57 6.64 11.50
CA ARG A 100 31.23 7.25 11.40
C ARG A 100 30.19 6.53 12.26
N SER A 101 30.34 5.21 12.42
CA SER A 101 29.63 4.40 13.42
C SER A 101 29.95 4.87 14.85
N LEU A 102 31.23 5.13 15.13
CA LEU A 102 31.68 5.67 16.41
C LEU A 102 31.10 7.07 16.69
N SER A 103 30.75 7.87 15.68
CA SER A 103 30.14 9.19 15.91
C SER A 103 28.72 9.12 16.48
N ALA A 104 27.90 8.15 16.07
CA ALA A 104 26.55 7.94 16.61
C ALA A 104 26.62 7.39 18.03
N THR A 105 27.48 6.40 18.26
CA THR A 105 27.77 5.85 19.60
C THR A 105 28.36 6.92 20.52
N SER A 106 29.19 7.84 20.00
CA SER A 106 29.75 8.96 20.78
C SER A 106 28.72 10.05 21.11
N ARG A 107 27.71 10.26 20.26
CA ARG A 107 26.59 11.20 20.51
C ARG A 107 25.62 10.63 21.52
N ILE A 108 25.34 9.33 21.47
CA ILE A 108 24.58 8.60 22.49
C ILE A 108 25.35 8.63 23.83
N ARG A 109 26.64 8.32 23.81
CA ARG A 109 27.54 8.38 24.99
C ARG A 109 27.72 9.79 25.57
N ARG A 110 27.55 10.85 24.77
CA ARG A 110 27.53 12.25 25.23
C ARG A 110 26.18 12.67 25.84
N LYS A 111 25.07 12.11 25.36
CA LYS A 111 23.71 12.44 25.83
C LYS A 111 23.28 11.61 27.05
N PHE A 112 23.88 10.43 27.23
CA PHE A 112 23.62 9.52 28.33
C PHE A 112 24.90 9.35 29.18
N GLY A 113 24.98 10.10 30.28
CA GLY A 113 26.18 10.21 31.13
C GLY A 113 26.61 8.93 31.87
N TRP A 114 25.83 7.83 31.81
CA TRP A 114 26.14 6.59 32.54
C TRP A 114 27.15 5.69 31.83
N LEU A 115 27.49 5.93 30.57
CA LEU A 115 28.49 5.17 29.81
C LEU A 115 29.95 5.48 30.21
N ARG A 116 30.19 6.24 31.28
CA ARG A 116 31.51 6.43 31.91
C ARG A 116 31.74 5.37 32.99
N SER A 117 32.28 4.22 32.62
CA SER A 117 32.83 3.28 33.61
C SER A 117 34.15 3.83 34.15
N ARG A 118 34.20 4.24 35.41
CA ARG A 118 35.45 4.49 36.14
C ARG A 118 35.78 3.23 36.94
N SER A 119 36.70 2.43 36.43
CA SER A 119 37.18 1.23 37.13
C SER A 119 38.10 1.64 38.28
N SER A 120 37.72 1.30 39.51
CA SER A 120 38.64 1.21 40.66
C SER A 120 38.27 -0.03 41.47
N ARG A 121 39.28 -0.87 41.72
CA ARG A 121 39.19 -2.10 42.54
C ARG A 121 38.84 -1.76 43.98
N THR A 122 37.75 -2.34 44.51
CA THR A 122 37.39 -2.34 45.93
C THR A 122 36.46 -3.53 46.24
N THR A 123 36.38 -3.93 47.51
CA THR A 123 35.77 -5.16 48.05
C THR A 123 34.24 -5.21 47.93
N SER A 124 33.65 -6.42 47.97
CA SER A 124 32.25 -6.71 47.58
C SER A 124 31.16 -5.96 48.34
N SER A 125 31.33 -5.64 49.63
CA SER A 125 30.28 -4.91 50.40
C SER A 125 30.23 -3.41 50.06
N GLU A 126 31.36 -2.78 49.74
CA GLU A 126 31.41 -1.37 49.35
C GLU A 126 30.84 -1.12 47.95
N ILE A 127 30.80 -2.16 47.09
CA ILE A 127 30.20 -2.11 45.76
C ILE A 127 28.67 -2.03 45.87
N GLU A 128 28.07 -2.84 46.75
CA GLU A 128 26.62 -2.89 46.94
C GLU A 128 26.07 -1.59 47.53
N ASP A 129 26.73 -1.03 48.55
CA ASP A 129 26.36 0.26 49.13
C ASP A 129 26.47 1.42 48.12
N ARG A 130 27.50 1.41 47.26
CA ARG A 130 27.65 2.41 46.19
C ARG A 130 26.61 2.24 45.09
N ALA A 131 26.27 1.00 44.74
CA ALA A 131 25.23 0.68 43.75
C ALA A 131 23.86 1.17 44.23
N ILE A 132 23.51 0.92 45.50
CA ILE A 132 22.26 1.39 46.10
C ILE A 132 22.21 2.92 46.15
N SER A 133 23.30 3.57 46.57
CA SER A 133 23.38 5.05 46.59
C SER A 133 23.25 5.66 45.19
N ALA A 134 23.88 5.06 44.17
CA ALA A 134 23.73 5.48 42.78
C ALA A 134 22.29 5.31 42.28
N ARG A 135 21.62 4.21 42.65
CA ARG A 135 20.22 3.95 42.31
C ARG A 135 19.28 4.96 42.96
N ASP A 136 19.48 5.29 44.24
CA ASP A 136 18.68 6.29 44.96
C ASP A 136 18.81 7.69 44.34
N ALA A 137 20.03 8.08 43.93
CA ALA A 137 20.26 9.33 43.21
C ALA A 137 19.48 9.36 41.88
N ARG A 138 19.44 8.23 41.14
CA ARG A 138 18.68 8.12 39.88
C ARG A 138 17.17 8.12 40.12
N ARG A 139 16.70 7.50 41.21
CA ARG A 139 15.30 7.54 41.64
C ARG A 139 14.85 8.98 41.96
N LEU A 140 15.68 9.73 42.68
CA LEU A 140 15.44 11.16 42.97
C LEU A 140 15.39 11.99 41.68
N LYS A 141 16.30 11.75 40.75
CA LYS A 141 16.30 12.43 39.45
C LYS A 141 15.06 12.10 38.61
N ALA A 142 14.67 10.83 38.54
CA ALA A 142 13.47 10.41 37.82
C ALA A 142 12.19 11.05 38.38
N LYS A 143 12.11 11.21 39.71
CA LYS A 143 11.02 11.95 40.35
C LYS A 143 11.01 13.43 39.97
N LEU A 144 12.19 14.05 39.82
CA LEU A 144 12.33 15.45 39.41
C LEU A 144 11.97 15.66 37.92
N ASP A 145 12.35 14.71 37.06
CA ASP A 145 12.12 14.74 35.61
C ASP A 145 10.64 14.46 35.22
N ARG A 146 9.78 14.14 36.19
CA ARG A 146 8.33 13.91 35.99
C ARG A 146 7.59 15.23 35.70
N SER A 147 7.73 15.72 34.46
CA SER A 147 7.02 16.90 33.95
C SER A 147 5.54 16.63 33.63
N LYS A 148 4.71 17.68 33.62
CA LYS A 148 3.29 17.60 33.18
C LYS A 148 3.15 17.10 31.73
N LEU A 149 4.14 17.37 30.87
CA LEU A 149 4.21 16.93 29.47
C LEU A 149 4.56 15.43 29.33
N SER A 150 5.42 14.88 30.18
CA SER A 150 5.72 13.44 30.19
C SER A 150 4.53 12.64 30.73
N ALA A 151 3.84 13.14 31.76
CA ALA A 151 2.60 12.55 32.25
C ALA A 151 1.49 12.52 31.17
N GLN A 152 1.34 13.60 30.38
CA GLN A 152 0.36 13.66 29.29
C GLN A 152 0.70 12.69 28.13
N ARG A 153 1.99 12.38 27.91
CA ARG A 153 2.44 11.36 26.93
C ARG A 153 2.21 9.94 27.43
N GLY A 154 2.43 9.69 28.73
CA GLY A 154 2.14 8.40 29.38
C GLY A 154 0.67 7.98 29.26
N LEU A 155 -0.27 8.93 29.25
CA LEU A 155 -1.71 8.68 29.10
C LEU A 155 -2.09 7.86 27.84
N GLN A 156 -1.26 7.84 26.80
CA GLN A 156 -1.55 7.07 25.58
C GLN A 156 -0.99 5.62 25.61
N GLY A 157 -0.12 5.28 26.57
CA GLY A 157 0.52 3.96 26.72
C GLY A 157 -0.24 3.01 27.66
N LEU A 158 0.10 1.71 27.65
CA LEU A 158 -0.43 0.66 28.55
C LEU A 158 -1.96 0.49 28.59
N ARG A 159 -2.66 0.68 27.46
CA ARG A 159 -4.09 0.41 27.34
C ARG A 159 -4.36 -1.10 27.32
N PHE A 160 -5.15 -1.60 28.26
CA PHE A 160 -5.59 -3.00 28.29
C PHE A 160 -6.84 -3.24 27.42
N ILE A 161 -7.67 -2.21 27.26
CA ILE A 161 -8.89 -2.21 26.43
C ILE A 161 -8.74 -1.13 25.34
N SER A 162 -9.25 -1.39 24.13
CA SER A 162 -9.13 -0.48 22.97
C SER A 162 -9.76 0.90 23.21
N LYS A 163 -9.26 1.94 22.50
CA LYS A 163 -9.64 3.37 22.60
C LYS A 163 -11.10 3.59 23.02
N THR A 164 -11.33 3.90 24.29
CA THR A 164 -12.55 4.54 24.79
C THR A 164 -12.36 6.05 24.66
N THR A 165 -13.10 6.68 23.76
CA THR A 165 -13.04 8.13 23.51
C THR A 165 -14.09 8.93 24.28
N GLY A 166 -14.85 8.30 25.19
CA GLY A 166 -15.75 9.00 26.11
C GLY A 166 -16.51 8.08 27.08
N THR A 167 -17.13 8.68 28.10
CA THR A 167 -17.94 7.99 29.13
C THR A 167 -19.15 7.25 28.56
N SER A 168 -19.73 7.75 27.46
CA SER A 168 -20.84 7.08 26.76
C SER A 168 -20.43 5.76 26.09
N GLU A 169 -19.19 5.65 25.61
CA GLU A 169 -18.67 4.43 24.97
C GLU A 169 -18.31 3.36 26.01
N SER A 170 -17.77 3.78 27.18
CA SER A 170 -17.43 2.85 28.27
C SER A 170 -18.65 2.07 28.79
N ASN A 171 -19.81 2.73 28.89
CA ASN A 171 -21.06 2.08 29.30
C ASN A 171 -21.56 1.08 28.25
N GLU A 172 -21.39 1.38 26.96
CA GLU A 172 -21.75 0.44 25.89
C GLU A 172 -20.83 -0.78 25.88
N LEU A 173 -19.54 -0.59 26.14
CA LEU A 173 -18.58 -1.67 26.26
C LEU A 173 -18.88 -2.57 27.46
N TRP A 174 -19.22 -2.01 28.62
CA TRP A 174 -19.64 -2.78 29.79
C TRP A 174 -20.86 -3.65 29.48
N LYS A 175 -21.89 -3.10 28.83
CA LYS A 175 -23.08 -3.89 28.42
C LYS A 175 -22.73 -5.11 27.57
N ARG A 176 -21.70 -5.02 26.73
CA ARG A 176 -21.21 -6.16 25.94
C ARG A 176 -20.45 -7.18 26.80
N VAL A 177 -19.75 -6.74 27.84
CA VAL A 177 -19.10 -7.62 28.83
C VAL A 177 -20.15 -8.32 29.67
N GLU A 178 -21.13 -7.58 30.19
CA GLU A 178 -22.27 -8.08 30.95
C GLU A 178 -23.06 -9.15 30.17
N SER A 179 -23.36 -8.88 28.90
CA SER A 179 -24.02 -9.86 28.03
C SER A 179 -23.19 -11.13 27.83
N ARG A 180 -21.85 -11.04 27.81
CA ARG A 180 -20.97 -12.21 27.68
C ARG A 180 -20.81 -12.95 29.00
N PHE A 181 -20.80 -12.25 30.12
CA PHE A 181 -20.86 -12.85 31.45
C PHE A 181 -22.09 -13.75 31.56
N LYS A 182 -23.27 -13.24 31.18
CA LYS A 182 -24.53 -14.03 31.17
C LYS A 182 -24.49 -15.28 30.29
N LEU A 183 -23.64 -15.31 29.26
CA LEU A 183 -23.46 -16.45 28.37
C LEU A 183 -22.42 -17.47 28.87
N LEU A 184 -21.38 -17.00 29.56
CA LEU A 184 -20.23 -17.80 29.97
C LEU A 184 -20.32 -18.28 31.43
N ALA A 185 -21.03 -17.54 32.28
CA ALA A 185 -21.15 -17.86 33.70
C ALA A 185 -21.95 -19.14 33.92
N LYS A 186 -21.49 -19.97 34.85
CA LYS A 186 -22.19 -21.16 35.35
C LYS A 186 -22.53 -20.91 36.81
N ASP A 187 -23.81 -21.11 37.15
CA ASP A 187 -24.34 -20.85 38.50
C ASP A 187 -24.08 -19.41 39.00
N GLY A 188 -24.10 -18.43 38.10
CA GLY A 188 -23.85 -17.02 38.42
C GLY A 188 -22.38 -16.65 38.65
N LEU A 189 -21.45 -17.57 38.38
CA LEU A 189 -20.01 -17.36 38.54
C LEU A 189 -19.25 -17.57 37.22
N LEU A 190 -18.29 -16.69 36.93
CA LEU A 190 -17.39 -16.80 35.78
C LEU A 190 -16.06 -17.41 36.19
N ALA A 191 -15.61 -18.45 35.49
CA ALA A 191 -14.32 -19.08 35.74
C ALA A 191 -13.14 -18.23 35.27
N ARG A 192 -11.99 -18.36 35.93
CA ARG A 192 -10.72 -17.69 35.60
C ARG A 192 -10.33 -17.86 34.13
N GLU A 193 -10.55 -19.04 33.56
CA GLU A 193 -10.19 -19.36 32.17
C GLU A 193 -11.08 -18.62 31.14
N ASP A 194 -12.32 -18.33 31.53
CA ASP A 194 -13.32 -17.66 30.70
C ASP A 194 -13.26 -16.13 30.82
N PHE A 195 -12.49 -15.61 31.78
CA PHE A 195 -12.30 -14.16 32.01
C PHE A 195 -11.90 -13.40 30.75
N GLY A 196 -10.87 -13.89 30.05
CA GLY A 196 -10.38 -13.25 28.83
C GLY A 196 -11.44 -13.17 27.73
N GLU A 197 -12.26 -14.19 27.59
CA GLU A 197 -13.37 -14.21 26.61
C GLU A 197 -14.47 -13.22 26.98
N CYS A 198 -14.79 -13.15 28.28
CA CYS A 198 -15.78 -12.24 28.84
C CYS A 198 -15.40 -10.76 28.63
N ILE A 199 -14.14 -10.37 28.87
CA ILE A 199 -13.70 -8.98 28.68
C ILE A 199 -13.38 -8.63 27.23
N GLY A 200 -13.17 -9.61 26.35
CA GLY A 200 -12.92 -9.41 24.90
C GLY A 200 -11.48 -9.59 24.46
N MET A 201 -10.66 -10.20 25.31
CA MET A 201 -9.30 -10.63 25.03
C MET A 201 -9.26 -12.08 24.51
N VAL A 202 -10.16 -12.43 23.59
CA VAL A 202 -10.36 -13.81 23.08
C VAL A 202 -9.07 -14.40 22.47
N ASN A 203 -8.26 -13.55 21.81
CA ASN A 203 -7.03 -13.96 21.13
C ASN A 203 -5.78 -13.97 22.04
N SER A 204 -5.94 -13.62 23.32
CA SER A 204 -4.83 -13.49 24.28
C SER A 204 -5.29 -13.93 25.68
N LYS A 205 -5.84 -15.15 25.77
CA LYS A 205 -6.41 -15.70 27.01
C LYS A 205 -5.38 -15.77 28.15
N GLU A 206 -4.17 -16.26 27.86
CA GLU A 206 -3.06 -16.35 28.84
C GLU A 206 -2.73 -14.97 29.44
N PHE A 207 -2.59 -13.94 28.59
CA PHE A 207 -2.35 -12.58 29.04
C PHE A 207 -3.50 -12.03 29.90
N ALA A 208 -4.75 -12.32 29.52
CA ALA A 208 -5.92 -11.90 30.29
C ALA A 208 -6.02 -12.59 31.65
N VAL A 209 -5.57 -13.84 31.73
CA VAL A 209 -5.46 -14.59 32.98
C VAL A 209 -4.42 -13.96 33.91
N CYS A 210 -3.27 -13.51 33.39
CA CYS A 210 -2.30 -12.78 34.20
C CYS A 210 -2.87 -11.45 34.75
N ILE A 211 -3.70 -10.75 33.98
CA ILE A 211 -4.43 -9.56 34.49
C ILE A 211 -5.38 -9.96 35.62
N PHE A 212 -6.15 -11.04 35.44
CA PHE A 212 -7.05 -11.55 36.47
C PHE A 212 -6.31 -11.87 37.76
N ASP A 213 -5.18 -12.58 37.65
CA ASP A 213 -4.37 -12.96 38.82
C ASP A 213 -3.79 -11.72 39.51
N ALA A 214 -3.30 -10.74 38.76
CA ALA A 214 -2.81 -9.48 39.31
C ALA A 214 -3.90 -8.71 40.08
N LEU A 215 -5.12 -8.63 39.52
CA LEU A 215 -6.25 -7.96 40.18
C LEU A 215 -6.77 -8.73 41.40
N ALA A 216 -6.77 -10.06 41.36
CA ALA A 216 -7.13 -10.90 42.49
C ALA A 216 -6.12 -10.78 43.63
N ARG A 217 -4.81 -10.78 43.31
CA ARG A 217 -3.71 -10.55 44.26
C ARG A 217 -3.84 -9.20 44.97
N ARG A 218 -4.18 -8.13 44.26
CA ARG A 218 -4.44 -6.81 44.87
C ARG A 218 -5.53 -6.81 45.93
N LYS A 219 -6.57 -7.61 45.74
CA LYS A 219 -7.64 -7.78 46.73
C LYS A 219 -7.27 -8.78 47.84
N ARG A 220 -6.03 -9.31 47.87
CA ARG A 220 -5.53 -10.36 48.77
C ARG A 220 -6.38 -11.63 48.72
N GLN A 221 -6.87 -11.96 47.52
CA GLN A 221 -7.82 -13.02 47.29
C GLN A 221 -7.25 -14.03 46.28
N ARG A 222 -7.22 -15.33 46.63
CA ARG A 222 -6.96 -16.42 45.68
C ARG A 222 -8.28 -16.96 45.14
N ILE A 223 -8.90 -16.18 44.27
CA ILE A 223 -10.21 -16.52 43.67
C ILE A 223 -9.99 -17.21 42.32
N MET A 224 -10.72 -18.30 42.06
CA MET A 224 -10.73 -18.99 40.76
C MET A 224 -12.02 -18.74 39.96
N LYS A 225 -13.03 -18.15 40.60
CA LYS A 225 -14.33 -17.83 39.98
C LYS A 225 -14.87 -16.52 40.54
N ILE A 226 -15.34 -15.62 39.68
CA ILE A 226 -15.82 -14.29 40.09
C ILE A 226 -17.31 -14.10 39.82
N SER A 227 -17.98 -13.31 40.67
CA SER A 227 -19.36 -12.86 40.44
C SER A 227 -19.42 -11.73 39.41
N GLU A 228 -20.64 -11.34 39.01
CA GLU A 228 -20.86 -10.21 38.10
C GLU A 228 -20.37 -8.87 38.71
N GLU A 229 -20.57 -8.71 40.03
CA GLU A 229 -20.14 -7.52 40.78
C GLU A 229 -18.61 -7.44 40.83
N GLU A 230 -17.94 -8.56 41.13
CA GLU A 230 -16.48 -8.62 41.14
C GLU A 230 -15.87 -8.40 39.74
N LEU A 231 -16.54 -8.90 38.69
CA LEU A 231 -16.15 -8.62 37.31
C LEU A 231 -16.30 -7.13 36.97
N HIS A 232 -17.35 -6.47 37.45
CA HIS A 232 -17.55 -5.04 37.24
C HIS A 232 -16.46 -4.21 37.92
N ASP A 233 -16.07 -4.57 39.15
CA ASP A 233 -14.94 -3.96 39.85
C ASP A 233 -13.63 -4.11 39.08
N PHE A 234 -13.36 -5.31 38.54
CA PHE A 234 -12.18 -5.57 37.72
C PHE A 234 -12.22 -4.74 36.44
N TRP A 235 -13.39 -4.65 35.80
CA TRP A 235 -13.60 -3.86 34.60
C TRP A 235 -13.33 -2.36 34.83
N LEU A 236 -13.77 -1.80 35.95
CA LEU A 236 -13.50 -0.40 36.31
C LEU A 236 -12.01 -0.12 36.44
N GLN A 237 -11.25 -1.03 37.06
CA GLN A 237 -9.79 -0.89 37.20
C GLN A 237 -9.06 -1.00 35.85
N ILE A 238 -9.44 -1.96 35.01
CA ILE A 238 -8.81 -2.17 33.68
C ILE A 238 -9.14 -1.03 32.72
N SER A 239 -10.33 -0.43 32.86
CA SER A 239 -10.82 0.66 32.00
C SER A 239 -10.36 2.05 32.43
N ASP A 240 -9.65 2.17 33.56
CA ASP A 240 -9.12 3.44 34.05
C ASP A 240 -8.16 4.07 33.02
N GLN A 241 -8.34 5.37 32.78
CA GLN A 241 -7.52 6.14 31.86
C GLN A 241 -6.24 6.67 32.52
N SER A 242 -6.11 6.58 33.84
CA SER A 242 -4.91 6.98 34.56
C SER A 242 -3.72 6.12 34.15
N PHE A 243 -2.58 6.75 33.86
CA PHE A 243 -1.37 6.03 33.50
C PHE A 243 -0.81 5.26 34.69
N ASP A 244 -0.83 5.85 35.89
CA ASP A 244 -0.30 5.24 37.11
C ASP A 244 -1.06 3.95 37.47
N ALA A 245 -2.40 3.91 37.40
CA ALA A 245 -3.16 2.69 37.69
C ALA A 245 -2.84 1.58 36.68
N ARG A 246 -2.74 1.92 35.39
CA ARG A 246 -2.40 0.97 34.32
C ARG A 246 -0.98 0.44 34.43
N LEU A 247 -0.03 1.31 34.79
CA LEU A 247 1.35 0.94 35.06
C LEU A 247 1.46 0.00 36.24
N GLN A 248 0.76 0.29 37.35
CA GLN A 248 0.76 -0.60 38.49
C GLN A 248 0.15 -1.96 38.13
N ILE A 249 -0.94 -2.01 37.34
CA ILE A 249 -1.54 -3.31 36.93
C ILE A 249 -0.52 -4.10 36.09
N PHE A 250 0.19 -3.41 35.21
CA PHE A 250 1.22 -4.03 34.37
C PHE A 250 2.41 -4.52 35.20
N PHE A 251 2.80 -3.78 36.24
CA PHE A 251 3.85 -4.18 37.17
C PHE A 251 3.46 -5.40 38.00
N ASP A 252 2.25 -5.41 38.58
CA ASP A 252 1.74 -6.53 39.39
C ASP A 252 1.45 -7.79 38.56
N MET A 253 1.37 -7.63 37.23
CA MET A 253 1.31 -8.74 36.28
C MET A 253 2.68 -9.37 36.04
N ALA A 254 3.75 -8.59 36.18
CA ALA A 254 5.15 -9.02 36.05
C ALA A 254 5.67 -9.62 37.35
N ASP A 255 5.42 -8.93 38.46
CA ASP A 255 5.78 -9.32 39.83
C ASP A 255 4.87 -10.48 40.28
N SER A 256 5.38 -11.70 40.15
CA SER A 256 4.61 -12.91 40.44
C SER A 256 4.73 -13.34 41.90
N ASN A 257 5.75 -12.85 42.61
CA ASN A 257 6.07 -13.23 44.00
C ASN A 257 5.67 -12.17 45.04
N GLU A 258 5.16 -11.01 44.60
CA GLU A 258 4.70 -9.87 45.41
C GLU A 258 5.81 -9.20 46.23
N ASP A 259 7.06 -9.30 45.80
CA ASP A 259 8.20 -8.71 46.51
C ASP A 259 8.47 -7.24 46.10
N GLY A 260 7.70 -6.71 45.14
CA GLY A 260 7.84 -5.34 44.63
C GLY A 260 9.03 -5.16 43.68
N ARG A 261 9.62 -6.26 43.21
CA ARG A 261 10.79 -6.30 42.34
C ARG A 261 10.50 -7.24 41.16
N ILE A 262 11.05 -6.90 40.00
CA ILE A 262 10.95 -7.74 38.79
C ILE A 262 12.34 -8.25 38.46
N THR A 263 12.51 -9.56 38.54
CA THR A 263 13.75 -10.28 38.18
C THR A 263 13.89 -10.45 36.67
N ARG A 264 15.07 -10.90 36.21
CA ARG A 264 15.32 -11.17 34.78
C ARG A 264 14.37 -12.24 34.25
N GLU A 265 14.14 -13.26 35.04
CA GLU A 265 13.29 -14.41 34.71
C GLU A 265 11.84 -13.96 34.52
N GLU A 266 11.34 -13.08 35.39
CA GLU A 266 9.99 -12.50 35.28
C GLU A 266 9.86 -11.59 34.04
N VAL A 267 10.89 -10.79 33.72
CA VAL A 267 10.93 -10.03 32.46
C VAL A 267 10.86 -10.98 31.25
N GLN A 268 11.62 -12.07 31.27
CA GLN A 268 11.62 -13.07 30.20
C GLN A 268 10.24 -13.71 30.03
N GLU A 269 9.59 -14.12 31.12
CA GLU A 269 8.22 -14.66 31.09
C GLU A 269 7.22 -13.67 30.50
N LEU A 270 7.31 -12.40 30.88
CA LEU A 270 6.42 -11.36 30.39
C LEU A 270 6.65 -11.04 28.89
N ILE A 271 7.90 -11.11 28.41
CA ILE A 271 8.21 -11.04 26.98
C ILE A 271 7.60 -12.25 26.25
N MET A 272 7.72 -13.46 26.78
CA MET A 272 7.12 -14.66 26.18
C MET A 272 5.60 -14.58 26.09
N LEU A 273 4.94 -14.07 27.14
CA LEU A 273 3.49 -13.82 27.16
C LEU A 273 3.09 -12.79 26.10
N SER A 274 3.81 -11.67 26.03
CA SER A 274 3.57 -10.60 25.04
C SER A 274 3.80 -11.10 23.61
N ALA A 275 4.87 -11.87 23.37
CA ALA A 275 5.20 -12.49 22.10
C ALA A 275 4.11 -13.49 21.66
N SER A 276 3.62 -14.32 22.58
CA SER A 276 2.56 -15.29 22.33
C SER A 276 1.23 -14.60 22.01
N ALA A 277 0.85 -13.56 22.77
CA ALA A 277 -0.34 -12.75 22.52
C ALA A 277 -0.31 -12.07 21.12
N ASN A 278 0.87 -11.76 20.60
CA ASN A 278 1.08 -11.13 19.30
C ASN A 278 1.51 -12.11 18.18
N LYS A 279 1.57 -13.42 18.48
CA LYS A 279 1.95 -14.49 17.54
C LYS A 279 3.34 -14.30 16.91
N LEU A 280 4.33 -13.86 17.71
CA LEU A 280 5.71 -13.64 17.29
C LEU A 280 6.61 -14.79 17.79
N SER A 281 6.72 -15.87 17.03
CA SER A 281 7.50 -17.05 17.42
C SER A 281 9.00 -16.76 17.57
N LYS A 282 9.63 -16.08 16.62
CA LYS A 282 11.05 -15.71 16.68
C LYS A 282 11.40 -14.89 17.95
N LEU A 283 10.49 -13.99 18.36
CA LEU A 283 10.68 -13.18 19.56
C LEU A 283 10.63 -14.04 20.84
N LYS A 284 9.82 -15.10 20.84
CA LYS A 284 9.72 -16.05 21.95
C LYS A 284 11.02 -16.84 22.13
N GLU A 285 11.66 -17.25 21.03
CA GLU A 285 12.94 -17.97 21.04
C GLU A 285 14.10 -17.12 21.56
N GLN A 286 14.07 -15.81 21.31
CA GLN A 286 15.11 -14.86 21.74
C GLN A 286 14.76 -14.09 23.02
N ALA A 287 13.73 -14.53 23.78
CA ALA A 287 13.22 -13.77 24.92
C ALA A 287 14.29 -13.53 26.00
N GLU A 288 15.21 -14.47 26.20
CA GLU A 288 16.32 -14.37 27.16
C GLU A 288 17.31 -13.24 26.80
N GLU A 289 17.67 -13.13 25.52
CA GLU A 289 18.57 -12.08 25.03
C GLU A 289 17.91 -10.70 25.19
N TYR A 290 16.62 -10.59 24.89
CA TYR A 290 15.87 -9.35 25.04
C TYR A 290 15.60 -8.97 26.50
N ALA A 291 15.40 -9.95 27.39
CA ALA A 291 15.33 -9.71 28.83
C ALA A 291 16.66 -9.17 29.35
N SER A 292 17.78 -9.74 28.88
CA SER A 292 19.13 -9.28 29.20
C SER A 292 19.34 -7.83 28.76
N LEU A 293 18.87 -7.46 27.57
CA LEU A 293 18.92 -6.08 27.06
C LEU A 293 18.12 -5.10 27.92
N ILE A 294 16.94 -5.50 28.40
CA ILE A 294 16.14 -4.68 29.31
C ILE A 294 16.84 -4.53 30.67
N MET A 295 17.39 -5.61 31.22
CA MET A 295 18.10 -5.58 32.50
C MET A 295 19.35 -4.70 32.42
N GLU A 296 20.13 -4.77 31.33
CA GLU A 296 21.32 -3.92 31.13
C GLU A 296 20.98 -2.42 31.13
N GLU A 297 19.81 -2.06 30.58
CA GLU A 297 19.36 -0.66 30.49
C GLU A 297 18.68 -0.18 31.77
N LEU A 298 17.85 -1.01 32.41
CA LEU A 298 17.09 -0.64 33.60
C LEU A 298 17.90 -0.81 34.89
N ASP A 299 18.75 -1.82 34.98
CA ASP A 299 19.56 -2.18 36.15
C ASP A 299 21.07 -2.13 35.84
N PRO A 300 21.64 -0.95 35.48
CA PRO A 300 23.05 -0.83 35.16
C PRO A 300 23.98 -1.06 36.35
N GLU A 301 23.46 -1.03 37.59
CA GLU A 301 24.22 -1.44 38.78
C GLU A 301 24.28 -2.96 38.97
N ASN A 302 23.54 -3.74 38.16
CA ASN A 302 23.53 -5.20 38.20
C ASN A 302 23.11 -5.75 39.58
N LEU A 303 22.07 -5.15 40.17
CA LEU A 303 21.43 -5.62 41.41
C LEU A 303 20.50 -6.83 41.18
N GLY A 304 20.19 -7.16 39.92
CA GLY A 304 19.41 -8.32 39.52
C GLY A 304 17.90 -8.10 39.50
N TYR A 305 17.43 -6.88 39.75
CA TYR A 305 15.99 -6.58 39.80
C TYR A 305 15.62 -5.18 39.31
N ILE A 306 14.35 -4.99 38.94
CA ILE A 306 13.74 -3.74 38.47
C ILE A 306 12.58 -3.36 39.38
N GLU A 307 12.50 -2.09 39.78
CA GLU A 307 11.39 -1.52 40.54
C GLU A 307 10.46 -0.70 39.64
N LEU A 308 9.25 -0.42 40.13
CA LEU A 308 8.20 0.30 39.38
C LEU A 308 8.67 1.60 38.72
N TRP A 309 9.47 2.40 39.41
CA TRP A 309 9.91 3.72 38.91
C TRP A 309 10.88 3.61 37.71
N GLN A 310 11.64 2.51 37.61
CA GLN A 310 12.54 2.26 36.46
C GLN A 310 11.73 1.94 35.21
N LEU A 311 10.70 1.09 35.37
CA LEU A 311 9.76 0.78 34.30
C LEU A 311 8.99 2.03 33.86
N GLU A 312 8.54 2.85 34.82
CA GLU A 312 7.92 4.16 34.57
C GLU A 312 8.84 5.05 33.71
N THR A 313 10.10 5.19 34.11
CA THR A 313 11.08 6.04 33.45
C THR A 313 11.29 5.63 31.99
N LEU A 314 11.40 4.32 31.73
CA LEU A 314 11.59 3.82 30.37
C LEU A 314 10.35 3.99 29.50
N LEU A 315 9.16 3.78 30.05
CA LEU A 315 7.90 4.02 29.33
C LEU A 315 7.69 5.50 28.99
N LEU A 316 8.06 6.40 29.89
CA LEU A 316 8.01 7.85 29.68
C LEU A 316 9.08 8.35 28.70
N GLN A 317 10.26 7.73 28.68
CA GLN A 317 11.36 8.06 27.78
C GLN A 317 11.30 7.32 26.43
N ARG A 318 10.31 6.45 26.22
CA ARG A 318 10.12 5.66 25.00
C ARG A 318 10.31 6.49 23.74
N ASP A 319 9.62 7.63 23.63
CA ASP A 319 9.67 8.46 22.43
C ASP A 319 11.05 9.09 22.19
N THR A 320 11.85 9.30 23.24
CA THR A 320 13.24 9.74 23.13
C THR A 320 14.09 8.66 22.45
N TYR A 321 13.96 7.40 22.87
CA TYR A 321 14.59 6.26 22.19
C TYR A 321 14.06 6.08 20.76
N MET A 322 12.75 6.29 20.54
CA MET A 322 12.14 6.25 19.21
C MET A 322 12.59 7.38 18.27
N ASN A 323 13.01 8.52 18.82
CA ASN A 323 13.52 9.64 18.05
C ASN A 323 15.03 9.52 17.76
N CYS A 324 15.82 8.92 18.65
CA CYS A 324 17.24 8.62 18.44
C CYS A 324 17.47 7.58 17.34
N SER A 325 16.50 6.69 17.11
CA SER A 325 16.53 5.62 16.11
C SER A 325 16.14 6.06 14.69
N ARG A 326 15.74 7.33 14.46
CA ARG A 326 15.48 7.85 13.10
C ARG A 326 16.77 8.40 12.48
N PRO A 327 17.31 7.80 11.40
CA PRO A 327 18.15 8.56 10.48
C PRO A 327 17.26 9.61 9.80
N LEU A 328 17.63 10.88 9.92
CA LEU A 328 17.23 11.99 9.05
C LEU A 328 15.71 12.15 8.77
N SER A 329 14.99 12.67 9.75
CA SER A 329 13.79 13.50 9.49
C SER A 329 13.49 14.39 10.70
N THR A 330 14.38 15.37 10.91
CA THR A 330 14.24 16.49 11.85
C THR A 330 13.11 17.43 11.38
N ALA A 331 11.85 17.01 11.52
CA ALA A 331 10.70 17.90 11.33
C ALA A 331 9.36 17.38 11.91
N SER A 332 9.34 16.46 12.90
CA SER A 332 8.06 15.85 13.33
C SER A 332 7.70 15.99 14.80
N VAL A 333 8.44 16.72 15.63
CA VAL A 333 8.16 16.78 17.08
C VAL A 333 7.60 18.13 17.56
N SER A 334 7.53 19.18 16.71
CA SER A 334 6.96 20.48 17.12
C SER A 334 5.58 20.81 16.53
N TRP A 335 4.87 19.88 15.88
CA TRP A 335 3.72 20.26 15.04
C TRP A 335 2.44 19.43 15.21
N SER A 336 2.11 19.05 16.44
CA SER A 336 0.75 18.65 16.83
C SER A 336 -0.07 19.77 17.49
N GLN A 337 0.52 20.94 17.75
CA GLN A 337 -0.15 22.07 18.41
C GLN A 337 -0.48 23.26 17.50
N ASN A 338 -0.14 23.21 16.20
CA ASN A 338 -0.35 24.34 15.29
C ASN A 338 -1.16 24.02 14.03
N ILE A 339 -2.06 23.02 14.09
CA ILE A 339 -3.14 22.88 13.11
C ILE A 339 -4.35 23.63 13.63
N SER A 340 -4.27 24.96 13.51
CA SER A 340 -5.44 25.83 13.56
C SER A 340 -5.36 26.80 12.38
N SER A 341 -6.50 26.98 11.71
CA SER A 341 -6.77 27.84 10.54
C SER A 341 -6.57 27.25 9.12
N ILE A 342 -7.18 26.09 8.83
CA ILE A 342 -7.68 25.87 7.46
C ILE A 342 -8.92 26.74 7.29
N ARG A 343 -8.78 27.88 6.59
CA ARG A 343 -9.90 28.77 6.25
C ARG A 343 -11.00 27.99 5.49
N PRO A 344 -12.28 28.08 5.90
CA PRO A 344 -13.37 27.47 5.16
C PRO A 344 -13.57 28.23 3.83
N GLN A 345 -13.21 27.63 2.70
CA GLN A 345 -13.58 28.16 1.39
C GLN A 345 -15.04 27.82 1.05
N ASN A 346 -15.75 28.82 0.52
CA ASN A 346 -17.16 28.81 0.12
C ASN A 346 -17.60 27.54 -0.63
N ALA A 347 -18.78 27.01 -0.27
CA ALA A 347 -19.34 25.77 -0.82
C ALA A 347 -19.46 25.76 -2.35
N MET A 348 -19.74 26.91 -2.97
CA MET A 348 -19.86 27.07 -4.42
C MET A 348 -18.50 26.96 -5.13
N ARG A 349 -17.43 27.49 -4.53
CA ARG A 349 -16.06 27.35 -5.05
C ARG A 349 -15.56 25.91 -4.89
N ARG A 350 -15.94 25.24 -3.80
CA ARG A 350 -15.69 23.80 -3.56
C ARG A 350 -16.40 22.93 -4.60
N LEU A 351 -17.64 23.25 -4.99
CA LEU A 351 -18.38 22.49 -6.01
C LEU A 351 -17.80 22.71 -7.42
N SER A 352 -17.48 23.96 -7.78
CA SER A 352 -16.84 24.30 -9.05
C SER A 352 -15.46 23.64 -9.19
N PHE A 353 -14.63 23.69 -8.13
CA PHE A 353 -13.34 23.01 -8.12
C PHE A 353 -13.48 21.49 -8.17
N LYS A 354 -14.47 20.90 -7.47
CA LYS A 354 -14.81 19.47 -7.58
C LYS A 354 -15.18 19.09 -9.01
N LEU A 355 -16.05 19.85 -9.66
CA LEU A 355 -16.45 19.57 -11.04
C LEU A 355 -15.25 19.72 -12.00
N ARG A 356 -14.43 20.76 -11.82
CA ARG A 356 -13.21 20.97 -12.61
C ARG A 356 -12.20 19.84 -12.44
N CYS A 357 -11.93 19.39 -11.21
CA CYS A 357 -11.03 18.26 -10.94
C CYS A 357 -11.59 16.94 -11.48
N LEU A 358 -12.89 16.67 -11.29
CA LEU A 358 -13.52 15.46 -11.83
C LEU A 358 -13.51 15.41 -13.35
N ILE A 359 -13.76 16.56 -14.00
CA ILE A 359 -13.60 16.69 -15.45
C ILE A 359 -12.14 16.45 -15.82
N LEU A 360 -11.17 17.12 -15.19
CA LEU A 360 -9.76 16.94 -15.51
C LEU A 360 -9.26 15.50 -15.31
N GLU A 361 -9.73 14.79 -14.28
CA GLU A 361 -9.26 13.44 -13.94
C GLU A 361 -9.91 12.38 -14.82
N LYS A 362 -11.16 12.59 -15.27
CA LYS A 362 -11.95 11.56 -15.98
C LYS A 362 -12.33 11.92 -17.41
N TRP A 363 -11.90 13.07 -17.95
CA TRP A 363 -12.32 13.50 -19.29
C TRP A 363 -12.00 12.46 -20.37
N GLN A 364 -10.82 11.80 -20.30
CA GLN A 364 -10.43 10.77 -21.26
C GLN A 364 -11.43 9.61 -21.28
N ARG A 365 -11.85 9.14 -20.10
CA ARG A 365 -12.86 8.08 -19.96
C ARG A 365 -14.22 8.54 -20.47
N GLY A 366 -14.63 9.76 -20.08
CA GLY A 366 -15.89 10.35 -20.50
C GLY A 366 -15.99 10.48 -22.02
N TRP A 367 -14.96 11.07 -22.64
CA TRP A 367 -14.86 11.25 -24.10
C TRP A 367 -15.00 9.93 -24.86
N ILE A 368 -14.23 8.90 -24.50
CA ILE A 368 -14.27 7.61 -25.20
C ILE A 368 -15.63 6.92 -25.03
N LEU A 369 -16.24 6.99 -23.84
CA LEU A 369 -17.57 6.42 -23.60
C LEU A 369 -18.65 7.16 -24.38
N THR A 370 -18.60 8.50 -24.41
CA THR A 370 -19.53 9.31 -25.19
C THR A 370 -19.39 9.00 -26.68
N LEU A 371 -18.16 8.96 -27.21
CA LEU A 371 -17.91 8.60 -28.61
C LEU A 371 -18.47 7.21 -28.95
N TRP A 372 -18.21 6.21 -28.11
CA TRP A 372 -18.71 4.84 -28.30
C TRP A 372 -20.24 4.78 -28.31
N VAL A 373 -20.91 5.45 -27.36
CA VAL A 373 -22.38 5.51 -27.31
C VAL A 373 -22.96 6.25 -28.52
N MET A 374 -22.33 7.35 -28.95
CA MET A 374 -22.78 8.11 -30.13
C MET A 374 -22.70 7.26 -31.41
N ILE A 375 -21.63 6.49 -31.60
CA ILE A 375 -21.50 5.56 -32.73
C ILE A 375 -22.59 4.49 -32.66
N MET A 376 -22.83 3.91 -31.49
CA MET A 376 -23.87 2.90 -31.27
C MET A 376 -25.27 3.41 -31.62
N VAL A 377 -25.64 4.60 -31.12
CA VAL A 377 -26.93 5.22 -31.43
C VAL A 377 -27.04 5.55 -32.91
N GLY A 378 -25.98 6.12 -33.51
CA GLY A 378 -25.94 6.44 -34.93
C GLY A 378 -26.14 5.20 -35.82
N LEU A 379 -25.42 4.11 -35.55
CA LEU A 379 -25.56 2.84 -36.28
C LEU A 379 -26.94 2.24 -36.12
N PHE A 380 -27.50 2.24 -34.91
CA PHE A 380 -28.85 1.74 -34.65
C PHE A 380 -29.89 2.54 -35.45
N VAL A 381 -29.87 3.87 -35.35
CA VAL A 381 -30.83 4.76 -36.02
C VAL A 381 -30.71 4.66 -37.54
N TRP A 382 -29.49 4.65 -38.06
CA TRP A 382 -29.23 4.48 -39.50
C TRP A 382 -29.84 3.19 -40.01
N LYS A 383 -29.56 2.06 -39.36
CA LYS A 383 -30.05 0.76 -39.80
C LYS A 383 -31.55 0.57 -39.57
N PHE A 384 -32.08 1.19 -38.53
CA PHE A 384 -33.51 1.24 -38.26
C PHE A 384 -34.27 1.96 -39.40
N HIS A 385 -33.76 3.11 -39.85
CA HIS A 385 -34.38 3.87 -40.95
C HIS A 385 -34.28 3.12 -42.29
N ASP A 386 -33.12 2.51 -42.58
CA ASP A 386 -32.91 1.68 -43.76
C ASP A 386 -33.95 0.56 -43.87
N TYR A 387 -34.13 -0.23 -42.80
CA TYR A 387 -35.09 -1.33 -42.79
C TYR A 387 -36.55 -0.90 -42.65
N LYS A 388 -36.84 0.32 -42.20
CA LYS A 388 -38.20 0.87 -42.20
C LYS A 388 -38.71 1.12 -43.62
N ASN A 389 -37.81 1.41 -44.56
CA ASN A 389 -38.15 1.70 -45.96
C ASN A 389 -38.14 0.44 -46.86
N MET A 390 -37.82 -0.74 -46.32
CA MET A 390 -37.84 -2.00 -47.07
C MET A 390 -39.26 -2.61 -47.14
N ALA A 391 -39.55 -3.33 -48.22
CA ALA A 391 -40.83 -4.04 -48.39
C ALA A 391 -41.14 -5.02 -47.22
N ALA A 392 -40.10 -5.63 -46.64
CA ALA A 392 -40.22 -6.52 -45.48
C ALA A 392 -40.80 -5.83 -44.23
N PHE A 393 -40.72 -4.51 -44.11
CA PHE A 393 -41.35 -3.74 -43.03
C PHE A 393 -42.87 -3.89 -43.01
N HIS A 394 -43.52 -3.97 -44.17
CA HIS A 394 -44.98 -4.15 -44.25
C HIS A 394 -45.46 -5.49 -43.69
N VAL A 395 -44.57 -6.48 -43.61
CA VAL A 395 -44.85 -7.83 -43.08
C VAL A 395 -44.50 -7.91 -41.59
N MET A 396 -43.29 -7.51 -41.21
CA MET A 396 -42.73 -7.76 -39.87
C MET A 396 -42.91 -6.54 -38.93
N GLY A 397 -43.20 -5.35 -39.48
CA GLY A 397 -43.41 -4.10 -38.75
C GLY A 397 -42.15 -3.64 -38.02
N TYR A 398 -42.32 -2.90 -36.91
CA TYR A 398 -41.23 -2.31 -36.13
C TYR A 398 -40.24 -3.30 -35.49
N CYS A 399 -40.58 -4.58 -35.42
CA CYS A 399 -39.69 -5.59 -34.86
C CYS A 399 -38.45 -5.83 -35.75
N LEU A 400 -38.63 -5.80 -37.08
CA LEU A 400 -37.55 -5.95 -38.04
C LEU A 400 -36.48 -4.84 -37.96
N PRO A 401 -36.81 -3.54 -38.10
CA PRO A 401 -35.81 -2.48 -38.01
C PRO A 401 -35.17 -2.41 -36.62
N THR A 402 -35.89 -2.77 -35.55
CA THR A 402 -35.32 -2.88 -34.20
C THR A 402 -34.31 -4.03 -34.11
N ALA A 403 -34.65 -5.22 -34.64
CA ALA A 403 -33.76 -6.38 -34.66
C ALA A 403 -32.51 -6.12 -35.51
N LYS A 404 -32.64 -5.45 -36.65
CA LYS A 404 -31.53 -5.11 -37.55
C LYS A 404 -30.69 -3.94 -37.01
N GLY A 405 -31.30 -2.96 -36.36
CA GLY A 405 -30.58 -1.93 -35.59
C GLY A 405 -29.71 -2.56 -34.49
N ALA A 406 -30.29 -3.47 -33.70
CA ALA A 406 -29.54 -4.21 -32.69
C ALA A 406 -28.42 -5.08 -33.30
N ALA A 407 -28.68 -5.73 -34.44
CA ALA A 407 -27.66 -6.50 -35.16
C ALA A 407 -26.46 -5.64 -35.60
N GLU A 408 -26.70 -4.43 -36.10
CA GLU A 408 -25.62 -3.53 -36.53
C GLU A 408 -24.74 -3.11 -35.36
N THR A 409 -25.36 -2.79 -34.22
CA THR A 409 -24.63 -2.50 -32.98
C THR A 409 -23.86 -3.71 -32.44
N LEU A 410 -24.39 -4.93 -32.61
CA LEU A 410 -23.70 -6.16 -32.24
C LEU A 410 -22.45 -6.39 -33.09
N LYS A 411 -22.52 -6.20 -34.41
CA LYS A 411 -21.34 -6.32 -35.29
C LYS A 411 -20.22 -5.39 -34.83
N PHE A 412 -20.54 -4.14 -34.53
CA PHE A 412 -19.56 -3.16 -34.05
C PHE A 412 -18.98 -3.55 -32.69
N ASN A 413 -19.79 -3.97 -31.72
CA ASN A 413 -19.27 -4.37 -30.41
C ASN A 413 -18.49 -5.69 -30.44
N MET A 414 -18.90 -6.64 -31.27
CA MET A 414 -18.14 -7.88 -31.51
C MET A 414 -16.80 -7.58 -32.18
N ALA A 415 -16.72 -6.59 -33.07
CA ALA A 415 -15.44 -6.11 -33.59
C ALA A 415 -14.58 -5.44 -32.50
N LEU A 416 -15.20 -4.56 -31.71
CA LEU A 416 -14.51 -3.73 -30.71
C LEU A 416 -14.01 -4.53 -29.50
N ILE A 417 -14.70 -5.58 -29.07
CA ILE A 417 -14.38 -6.33 -27.84
C ILE A 417 -13.01 -7.03 -27.87
N LEU A 418 -12.45 -7.27 -29.06
CA LEU A 418 -11.12 -7.86 -29.27
C LEU A 418 -9.97 -6.86 -29.03
N LEU A 419 -10.18 -5.58 -29.30
CA LEU A 419 -9.10 -4.58 -29.21
C LEU A 419 -8.57 -4.39 -27.76
N PRO A 420 -9.43 -4.34 -26.72
CA PRO A 420 -8.96 -4.16 -25.34
C PRO A 420 -8.17 -5.35 -24.78
N VAL A 421 -8.24 -6.53 -25.41
CA VAL A 421 -7.48 -7.71 -25.00
C VAL A 421 -6.18 -7.89 -25.79
N CYS A 422 -5.91 -7.01 -26.76
CA CYS A 422 -4.67 -6.96 -27.53
C CYS A 422 -3.53 -6.28 -26.72
N ARG A 423 -3.00 -6.99 -25.71
CA ARG A 423 -2.02 -6.48 -24.72
C ARG A 423 -0.74 -5.94 -25.33
N ASN A 424 -0.19 -6.57 -26.37
CA ASN A 424 1.05 -6.09 -26.99
C ASN A 424 0.81 -4.77 -27.72
N THR A 425 -0.26 -4.71 -28.51
CA THR A 425 -0.69 -3.50 -29.23
C THR A 425 -0.99 -2.37 -28.25
N LEU A 426 -1.70 -2.65 -27.16
CA LEU A 426 -2.00 -1.67 -26.12
C LEU A 426 -0.75 -1.18 -25.39
N THR A 427 0.19 -2.08 -25.09
CA THR A 427 1.46 -1.71 -24.45
C THR A 427 2.28 -0.79 -25.35
N TRP A 428 2.32 -1.07 -26.66
CA TRP A 428 2.94 -0.20 -27.66
C TRP A 428 2.22 1.14 -27.78
N LEU A 429 0.90 1.15 -27.97
CA LEU A 429 0.10 2.39 -28.07
C LEU A 429 0.25 3.29 -26.84
N ARG A 430 0.34 2.71 -25.65
CA ARG A 430 0.56 3.44 -24.40
C ARG A 430 1.93 4.14 -24.34
N SER A 431 2.92 3.66 -25.09
CA SER A 431 4.22 4.33 -25.24
C SER A 431 4.19 5.51 -26.22
N THR A 432 3.11 5.68 -26.98
CA THR A 432 2.93 6.78 -27.95
C THR A 432 2.14 7.96 -27.35
N ARG A 433 1.99 9.03 -28.13
CA ARG A 433 1.14 10.18 -27.77
C ARG A 433 -0.35 9.85 -27.63
N ALA A 434 -0.81 8.70 -28.15
CA ALA A 434 -2.20 8.25 -28.04
C ALA A 434 -2.69 8.15 -26.58
N ARG A 435 -1.76 7.92 -25.65
CA ARG A 435 -2.04 7.90 -24.20
C ARG A 435 -2.70 9.19 -23.69
N SER A 436 -2.40 10.34 -24.30
CA SER A 436 -3.00 11.61 -23.88
C SER A 436 -4.51 11.65 -24.15
N PHE A 437 -5.02 10.80 -25.03
CA PHE A 437 -6.42 10.77 -25.45
C PHE A 437 -7.16 9.51 -24.98
N VAL A 438 -6.47 8.37 -24.87
CA VAL A 438 -7.08 7.07 -24.57
C VAL A 438 -6.55 6.51 -23.24
N PRO A 439 -7.44 6.17 -22.29
CA PRO A 439 -7.05 5.58 -21.00
C PRO A 439 -6.81 4.07 -21.15
N PHE A 440 -5.64 3.69 -21.66
CA PHE A 440 -5.30 2.29 -21.94
C PHE A 440 -5.28 1.37 -20.71
N ASP A 441 -5.07 1.92 -19.51
CA ASP A 441 -5.04 1.14 -18.26
C ASP A 441 -6.42 0.60 -17.84
N ASP A 442 -7.50 1.14 -18.41
CA ASP A 442 -8.88 0.67 -18.19
C ASP A 442 -9.39 -0.29 -19.27
N ASN A 443 -8.50 -0.82 -20.13
CA ASN A 443 -8.86 -1.70 -21.24
C ASN A 443 -9.79 -2.86 -20.83
N ILE A 444 -9.49 -3.57 -19.73
CA ILE A 444 -10.32 -4.69 -19.24
C ILE A 444 -11.64 -4.21 -18.66
N ASN A 445 -11.71 -3.01 -18.07
CA ASN A 445 -12.96 -2.43 -17.63
C ASN A 445 -13.83 -2.05 -18.84
N PHE A 446 -13.22 -1.51 -19.89
CA PHE A 446 -13.89 -1.23 -21.16
C PHE A 446 -14.39 -2.51 -21.84
N HIS A 447 -13.58 -3.57 -21.89
CA HIS A 447 -13.99 -4.89 -22.39
C HIS A 447 -15.27 -5.41 -21.72
N LYS A 448 -15.36 -5.29 -20.37
CA LYS A 448 -16.56 -5.70 -19.62
C LYS A 448 -17.78 -4.86 -19.95
N MET A 449 -17.61 -3.55 -20.16
CA MET A 449 -18.71 -2.66 -20.55
C MET A 449 -19.22 -3.00 -21.96
N VAL A 450 -18.32 -3.23 -22.92
CA VAL A 450 -18.66 -3.69 -24.27
C VAL A 450 -19.37 -5.05 -24.21
N ALA A 451 -18.90 -6.00 -23.39
CA ALA A 451 -19.57 -7.29 -23.18
C ALA A 451 -21.02 -7.11 -22.65
N GLY A 452 -21.23 -6.16 -21.73
CA GLY A 452 -22.58 -5.81 -21.26
C GLY A 452 -23.48 -5.27 -22.38
N ALA A 453 -22.95 -4.42 -23.27
CA ALA A 453 -23.68 -3.95 -24.44
C ALA A 453 -23.97 -5.07 -25.45
N VAL A 454 -23.05 -6.02 -25.63
CA VAL A 454 -23.29 -7.24 -26.43
C VAL A 454 -24.46 -8.03 -25.84
N ALA A 455 -24.51 -8.23 -24.52
CA ALA A 455 -25.64 -8.92 -23.89
C ALA A 455 -26.99 -8.24 -24.19
N ILE A 456 -27.06 -6.92 -24.04
CA ILE A 456 -28.26 -6.13 -24.34
C ILE A 456 -28.62 -6.24 -25.83
N GLY A 457 -27.65 -6.10 -26.72
CA GLY A 457 -27.84 -6.22 -28.15
C GLY A 457 -28.35 -7.60 -28.56
N VAL A 458 -27.83 -8.68 -27.96
CA VAL A 458 -28.27 -10.06 -28.21
C VAL A 458 -29.72 -10.25 -27.78
N ILE A 459 -30.10 -9.75 -26.60
CA ILE A 459 -31.49 -9.82 -26.12
C ILE A 459 -32.44 -9.11 -27.09
N LEU A 460 -32.09 -7.90 -27.54
CA LEU A 460 -32.92 -7.14 -28.48
C LEU A 460 -32.98 -7.79 -29.86
N HIS A 461 -31.85 -8.29 -30.38
CA HIS A 461 -31.76 -8.91 -31.69
C HIS A 461 -32.45 -10.28 -31.74
N ALA A 462 -32.02 -11.22 -30.89
CA ALA A 462 -32.55 -12.57 -30.85
C ALA A 462 -33.99 -12.59 -30.33
N GLY A 463 -34.31 -11.76 -29.33
CA GLY A 463 -35.65 -11.64 -28.77
C GLY A 463 -36.66 -11.17 -29.82
N ASN A 464 -36.34 -10.11 -30.57
CA ASN A 464 -37.23 -9.66 -31.64
C ASN A 464 -37.37 -10.69 -32.76
N HIS A 465 -36.28 -11.38 -33.13
CA HIS A 465 -36.35 -12.43 -34.14
C HIS A 465 -37.27 -13.60 -33.72
N LEU A 466 -37.08 -14.12 -32.50
CA LEU A 466 -37.83 -15.27 -31.99
C LEU A 466 -39.28 -14.94 -31.62
N PHE A 467 -39.52 -13.83 -30.93
CA PHE A 467 -40.83 -13.52 -30.34
C PHE A 467 -41.72 -12.61 -31.19
N CYS A 468 -41.17 -11.90 -32.18
CA CYS A 468 -41.95 -10.95 -32.96
C CYS A 468 -41.86 -11.18 -34.47
N ASP A 469 -40.66 -11.19 -35.03
CA ASP A 469 -40.43 -11.28 -36.47
C ASP A 469 -40.87 -12.63 -37.05
N PHE A 470 -40.38 -13.74 -36.51
CA PHE A 470 -40.76 -15.07 -36.99
C PHE A 470 -42.28 -15.31 -36.86
N PRO A 471 -42.93 -15.03 -35.70
CA PRO A 471 -44.39 -15.18 -35.60
C PRO A 471 -45.17 -14.28 -36.56
N ARG A 472 -44.74 -13.04 -36.80
CA ARG A 472 -45.42 -12.14 -37.75
C ARG A 472 -45.26 -12.58 -39.19
N LEU A 473 -44.09 -13.10 -39.55
CA LEU A 473 -43.83 -13.67 -40.87
C LEU A 473 -44.69 -14.93 -41.11
N THR A 474 -44.82 -15.81 -40.11
CA THR A 474 -45.62 -17.05 -40.25
C THR A 474 -47.12 -16.79 -40.22
N HIS A 475 -47.59 -15.70 -39.61
CA HIS A 475 -49.01 -15.34 -39.55
C HIS A 475 -49.45 -14.28 -40.59
N SER A 476 -48.54 -13.78 -41.45
CA SER A 476 -48.90 -12.76 -42.45
C SER A 476 -49.90 -13.28 -43.49
N SER A 477 -50.78 -12.41 -43.98
CA SER A 477 -51.67 -12.73 -45.11
C SER A 477 -50.87 -12.99 -46.40
N SER A 478 -51.47 -13.71 -47.35
CA SER A 478 -50.83 -14.06 -48.62
C SER A 478 -50.37 -12.81 -49.39
N ASP A 479 -51.18 -11.74 -49.40
CA ASP A 479 -50.88 -10.48 -50.09
C ASP A 479 -49.68 -9.75 -49.50
N LYS A 480 -49.56 -9.74 -48.16
CA LYS A 480 -48.40 -9.14 -47.47
C LYS A 480 -47.14 -9.97 -47.70
N PHE A 481 -47.26 -11.29 -47.68
CA PHE A 481 -46.13 -12.19 -47.92
C PHE A 481 -45.61 -12.12 -49.37
N ALA A 482 -46.49 -11.89 -50.35
CA ALA A 482 -46.11 -11.75 -51.75
C ALA A 482 -45.00 -10.70 -51.98
N LEU A 483 -44.96 -9.64 -51.16
CA LEU A 483 -43.94 -8.59 -51.19
C LEU A 483 -42.52 -9.08 -50.92
N ILE A 484 -42.35 -10.21 -50.23
CA ILE A 484 -41.06 -10.81 -49.85
C ILE A 484 -40.94 -12.26 -50.31
N ALA A 485 -41.85 -12.75 -51.14
CA ALA A 485 -41.91 -14.16 -51.51
C ALA A 485 -40.65 -14.64 -52.24
N SER A 486 -40.02 -13.76 -53.03
CA SER A 486 -38.77 -14.04 -53.74
C SER A 486 -37.63 -14.44 -52.80
N ASP A 487 -37.57 -13.85 -51.60
CA ASP A 487 -36.53 -14.08 -50.60
C ASP A 487 -36.67 -15.47 -49.93
N PHE A 488 -37.85 -16.08 -50.02
CA PHE A 488 -38.17 -17.37 -49.40
C PHE A 488 -38.52 -18.45 -50.43
N LYS A 489 -37.96 -18.37 -51.66
CA LYS A 489 -38.21 -19.33 -52.75
C LYS A 489 -39.71 -19.50 -53.07
N ASN A 490 -40.47 -18.41 -52.96
CA ASN A 490 -41.92 -18.35 -53.15
C ASN A 490 -42.75 -19.29 -52.26
N LYS A 491 -42.16 -19.85 -51.19
CA LYS A 491 -42.85 -20.71 -50.23
C LYS A 491 -42.84 -20.02 -48.87
N LYS A 492 -44.03 -19.81 -48.29
CA LYS A 492 -44.16 -19.25 -46.94
C LYS A 492 -43.56 -20.24 -45.93
N PRO A 493 -42.53 -19.83 -45.16
CA PRO A 493 -41.88 -20.72 -44.22
C PRO A 493 -42.74 -20.90 -42.97
N THR A 494 -42.67 -22.08 -42.37
CA THR A 494 -43.21 -22.35 -41.04
C THR A 494 -42.24 -21.88 -39.94
N TYR A 495 -42.74 -21.66 -38.73
CA TYR A 495 -41.89 -21.27 -37.59
C TYR A 495 -40.76 -22.29 -37.34
N LYS A 496 -41.06 -23.59 -37.48
CA LYS A 496 -40.08 -24.67 -37.34
C LYS A 496 -39.02 -24.63 -38.45
N GLU A 497 -39.40 -24.36 -39.70
CA GLU A 497 -38.44 -24.19 -40.81
C GLU A 497 -37.53 -22.97 -40.60
N LEU A 498 -38.02 -21.87 -40.02
CA LEU A 498 -37.19 -20.69 -39.69
C LEU A 498 -36.19 -20.98 -38.57
N LEU A 499 -36.60 -21.73 -37.54
CA LEU A 499 -35.70 -22.12 -36.45
C LEU A 499 -34.63 -23.14 -36.89
N LEU A 500 -35.00 -24.08 -37.76
CA LEU A 500 -34.07 -25.07 -38.32
C LEU A 500 -33.25 -24.53 -39.50
N GLY A 501 -33.60 -23.35 -40.00
CA GLY A 501 -32.79 -22.62 -40.97
C GLY A 501 -31.40 -22.28 -40.42
N ILE A 502 -30.48 -21.97 -41.33
CA ILE A 502 -29.07 -21.68 -40.98
C ILE A 502 -29.00 -20.55 -39.96
N GLU A 503 -29.77 -19.49 -40.15
CA GLU A 503 -29.86 -18.30 -39.32
C GLU A 503 -30.41 -18.60 -37.91
N GLY A 504 -31.43 -19.46 -37.83
CA GLY A 504 -32.04 -19.89 -36.57
C GLY A 504 -31.09 -20.75 -35.73
N VAL A 505 -30.52 -21.79 -36.34
CA VAL A 505 -29.58 -22.71 -35.68
C VAL A 505 -28.33 -21.96 -35.23
N THR A 506 -27.69 -21.20 -36.13
CA THR A 506 -26.48 -20.42 -35.79
C THR A 506 -26.77 -19.38 -34.71
N GLY A 507 -27.91 -18.68 -34.80
CA GLY A 507 -28.33 -17.69 -33.80
C GLY A 507 -28.52 -18.29 -32.41
N ILE A 508 -29.27 -19.38 -32.31
CA ILE A 508 -29.53 -20.07 -31.02
C ILE A 508 -28.24 -20.65 -30.45
N SER A 509 -27.43 -21.33 -31.27
CA SER A 509 -26.13 -21.86 -30.83
C SER A 509 -25.21 -20.76 -30.29
N MET A 510 -25.14 -19.60 -30.95
CA MET A 510 -24.38 -18.45 -30.46
C MET A 510 -24.90 -17.94 -29.11
N VAL A 511 -26.22 -17.80 -28.95
CA VAL A 511 -26.83 -17.36 -27.69
C VAL A 511 -26.50 -18.32 -26.54
N VAL A 512 -26.63 -19.63 -26.76
CA VAL A 512 -26.30 -20.65 -25.74
C VAL A 512 -24.84 -20.56 -25.32
N LEU A 513 -23.91 -20.50 -26.28
CA LEU A 513 -22.47 -20.39 -25.99
C LEU A 513 -22.14 -19.08 -25.25
N LEU A 514 -22.74 -17.95 -25.63
CA LEU A 514 -22.55 -16.67 -24.97
C LEU A 514 -23.12 -16.66 -23.54
N VAL A 515 -24.27 -17.29 -23.30
CA VAL A 515 -24.85 -17.42 -21.95
C VAL A 515 -23.92 -18.20 -21.03
N ILE A 516 -23.35 -19.31 -21.50
CA ILE A 516 -22.36 -20.10 -20.74
C ILE A 516 -21.13 -19.25 -20.45
N ALA A 517 -20.53 -18.63 -21.47
CA ALA A 517 -19.33 -17.82 -21.33
C ALA A 517 -19.52 -16.62 -20.40
N PHE A 518 -20.64 -15.88 -20.51
CA PHE A 518 -20.93 -14.73 -19.67
C PHE A 518 -21.21 -15.12 -18.22
N THR A 519 -21.93 -16.21 -17.98
CA THR A 519 -22.23 -16.70 -16.63
C THR A 519 -20.94 -17.06 -15.89
N LEU A 520 -20.07 -17.84 -16.53
CA LEU A 520 -18.79 -18.28 -15.95
C LEU A 520 -17.75 -17.15 -15.85
N ALA A 521 -17.86 -16.10 -16.69
CA ALA A 521 -17.03 -14.90 -16.59
C ALA A 521 -17.42 -13.96 -15.43
N THR A 522 -18.59 -14.14 -14.81
CA THR A 522 -18.99 -13.30 -13.67
C THR A 522 -18.06 -13.49 -12.46
N GLY A 523 -17.85 -12.42 -11.69
CA GLY A 523 -16.90 -12.43 -10.59
C GLY A 523 -17.20 -13.43 -9.47
N ARG A 524 -18.47 -13.86 -9.32
CA ARG A 524 -18.89 -14.85 -8.31
C ARG A 524 -18.45 -16.27 -8.71
N PHE A 525 -18.67 -16.66 -9.96
CA PHE A 525 -18.27 -17.98 -10.48
C PHE A 525 -16.77 -18.08 -10.69
N ARG A 526 -16.13 -17.05 -11.27
CA ARG A 526 -14.69 -17.02 -11.54
C ARG A 526 -13.82 -17.09 -10.28
N ARG A 527 -14.29 -16.55 -9.15
CA ARG A 527 -13.55 -16.53 -7.86
C ARG A 527 -13.94 -17.64 -6.89
N ASN A 528 -14.60 -18.71 -7.36
CA ASN A 528 -15.10 -19.80 -6.50
C ASN A 528 -16.02 -19.33 -5.36
N GLY A 529 -16.72 -18.20 -5.55
CA GLY A 529 -17.65 -17.67 -4.54
C GLY A 529 -18.96 -18.45 -4.45
N VAL A 530 -19.28 -19.28 -5.45
CA VAL A 530 -20.45 -20.16 -5.47
C VAL A 530 -19.96 -21.61 -5.39
N ARG A 531 -20.36 -22.33 -4.34
CA ARG A 531 -20.09 -23.77 -4.21
C ARG A 531 -21.28 -24.53 -4.79
N LEU A 532 -21.11 -25.10 -5.99
CA LEU A 532 -22.11 -25.96 -6.60
C LEU A 532 -21.96 -27.41 -6.07
N PRO A 533 -23.06 -28.16 -5.93
CA PRO A 533 -23.00 -29.58 -5.56
C PRO A 533 -22.30 -30.40 -6.66
N ALA A 534 -21.72 -31.54 -6.27
CA ALA A 534 -21.15 -32.48 -7.23
C ALA A 534 -22.23 -32.97 -8.22
N PRO A 535 -21.94 -33.12 -9.53
CA PRO A 535 -20.62 -33.03 -10.19
C PRO A 535 -20.23 -31.62 -10.69
N PHE A 536 -21.03 -30.58 -10.42
CA PHE A 536 -20.85 -29.23 -10.98
C PHE A 536 -19.82 -28.36 -10.23
N ASN A 537 -19.20 -28.89 -9.17
CA ASN A 537 -18.14 -28.20 -8.43
C ASN A 537 -16.92 -27.85 -9.30
N LYS A 538 -16.66 -28.59 -10.38
CA LYS A 538 -15.58 -28.31 -11.35
C LYS A 538 -15.91 -27.19 -12.35
N LEU A 539 -17.18 -26.74 -12.41
CA LEU A 539 -17.62 -25.65 -13.30
C LEU A 539 -17.44 -24.25 -12.69
N THR A 540 -16.77 -24.13 -11.54
CA THR A 540 -16.43 -22.85 -10.94
C THR A 540 -14.91 -22.66 -10.92
N GLY A 541 -14.47 -21.41 -10.95
CA GLY A 541 -13.06 -21.06 -10.83
C GLY A 541 -12.44 -20.48 -12.10
N PHE A 542 -11.14 -20.21 -12.02
CA PHE A 542 -10.41 -19.56 -13.10
C PHE A 542 -10.32 -20.44 -14.35
N ASN A 543 -10.11 -21.75 -14.19
CA ASN A 543 -10.02 -22.69 -15.32
C ASN A 543 -11.35 -22.80 -16.05
N ALA A 544 -12.47 -22.95 -15.33
CA ALA A 544 -13.81 -22.97 -15.92
C ALA A 544 -14.12 -21.67 -16.68
N PHE A 545 -13.74 -20.51 -16.13
CA PHE A 545 -13.79 -19.24 -16.84
C PHE A 545 -12.94 -19.27 -18.12
N TRP A 546 -11.69 -19.72 -18.04
CA TRP A 546 -10.76 -19.69 -19.17
C TRP A 546 -11.26 -20.55 -20.34
N TYR A 547 -11.64 -21.80 -20.10
CA TYR A 547 -12.13 -22.70 -21.15
C TYR A 547 -13.45 -22.22 -21.76
N SER A 548 -14.39 -21.79 -20.92
CA SER A 548 -15.68 -21.28 -21.41
C SER A 548 -15.54 -19.97 -22.19
N HIS A 549 -14.57 -19.12 -21.85
CA HIS A 549 -14.29 -17.90 -22.61
C HIS A 549 -13.68 -18.19 -24.00
N HIS A 550 -12.95 -19.30 -24.17
CA HIS A 550 -12.45 -19.71 -25.49
C HIS A 550 -13.57 -20.18 -26.43
N LEU A 551 -14.76 -20.54 -25.92
CA LEU A 551 -15.95 -20.82 -26.75
C LEU A 551 -16.33 -19.62 -27.63
N THR A 552 -15.90 -18.39 -27.28
CA THR A 552 -16.09 -17.21 -28.12
C THR A 552 -15.44 -17.38 -29.50
N GLY A 553 -14.37 -18.18 -29.64
CA GLY A 553 -13.80 -18.52 -30.96
C GLY A 553 -14.82 -19.21 -31.87
N VAL A 554 -15.59 -20.17 -31.32
CA VAL A 554 -16.70 -20.83 -32.04
C VAL A 554 -17.81 -19.84 -32.35
N VAL A 555 -18.12 -18.92 -31.43
CA VAL A 555 -19.11 -17.85 -31.66
C VAL A 555 -18.72 -16.97 -32.86
N TYR A 556 -17.44 -16.62 -33.04
CA TYR A 556 -17.02 -15.84 -34.23
C TYR A 556 -17.20 -16.60 -35.54
N ILE A 557 -16.92 -17.92 -35.55
CA ILE A 557 -17.15 -18.76 -36.73
C ILE A 557 -18.65 -18.78 -37.05
N LEU A 558 -19.49 -19.03 -36.05
CA LEU A 558 -20.94 -19.02 -36.21
C LEU A 558 -21.48 -17.65 -36.63
N LEU A 559 -20.87 -16.55 -36.15
CA LEU A 559 -21.25 -15.19 -36.51
C LEU A 559 -20.94 -14.88 -37.98
N LEU A 560 -19.83 -15.37 -38.51
CA LEU A 560 -19.51 -15.23 -39.94
C LEU A 560 -20.48 -16.03 -40.82
N VAL A 561 -20.80 -17.27 -40.42
CA VAL A 561 -21.82 -18.09 -41.11
C VAL A 561 -23.17 -17.40 -41.06
N HIS A 562 -23.63 -16.98 -39.88
CA HIS A 562 -24.88 -16.27 -39.66
C HIS A 562 -24.96 -14.97 -40.48
N GLY A 563 -23.85 -14.24 -40.62
CA GLY A 563 -23.78 -13.02 -41.43
C GLY A 563 -23.73 -13.23 -42.95
N THR A 564 -23.42 -14.45 -43.41
CA THR A 564 -23.27 -14.79 -44.84
C THR A 564 -24.56 -15.34 -45.43
N PHE A 565 -25.30 -16.14 -44.67
CA PHE A 565 -26.61 -16.66 -45.04
C PHE A 565 -27.67 -15.76 -44.41
N LEU A 566 -28.06 -14.67 -45.08
CA LEU A 566 -29.11 -13.76 -44.61
C LEU A 566 -30.32 -13.84 -45.54
N PHE A 567 -31.50 -14.12 -44.99
CA PHE A 567 -32.74 -14.22 -45.76
C PHE A 567 -33.12 -12.97 -46.58
N LEU A 568 -32.86 -11.76 -46.08
CA LEU A 568 -33.34 -10.50 -46.70
C LEU A 568 -32.28 -9.78 -47.55
N VAL A 569 -31.04 -10.26 -47.56
CA VAL A 569 -29.91 -9.59 -48.24
C VAL A 569 -29.08 -10.62 -48.97
N HIS A 570 -29.21 -10.65 -50.30
CA HIS A 570 -28.58 -11.65 -51.15
C HIS A 570 -27.22 -11.20 -51.69
N GLU A 571 -27.07 -9.91 -51.99
CA GLU A 571 -25.84 -9.35 -52.55
C GLU A 571 -24.68 -9.37 -51.55
N TRP A 572 -23.56 -9.93 -51.97
CA TRP A 572 -22.41 -10.19 -51.10
C TRP A 572 -21.81 -8.92 -50.46
N TYR A 573 -21.76 -7.80 -51.19
CA TYR A 573 -21.19 -6.54 -50.71
C TYR A 573 -22.08 -5.83 -49.68
N LYS A 574 -23.38 -6.16 -49.61
CA LYS A 574 -24.32 -5.66 -48.58
C LYS A 574 -24.27 -6.49 -47.29
N LYS A 575 -23.61 -7.64 -47.29
CA LYS A 575 -23.42 -8.51 -46.11
C LYS A 575 -22.24 -8.01 -45.27
N THR A 576 -22.46 -6.92 -44.52
CA THR A 576 -21.37 -6.17 -43.86
C THR A 576 -20.67 -6.88 -42.70
N THR A 577 -21.16 -8.01 -42.19
CA THR A 577 -20.62 -8.67 -40.98
C THR A 577 -19.13 -8.98 -41.07
N TRP A 578 -18.66 -9.50 -42.21
CA TRP A 578 -17.24 -9.83 -42.40
C TRP A 578 -16.37 -8.57 -42.41
N MET A 579 -16.89 -7.44 -42.91
CA MET A 579 -16.15 -6.18 -42.99
C MET A 579 -15.82 -5.61 -41.61
N TYR A 580 -16.77 -5.71 -40.67
CA TYR A 580 -16.55 -5.28 -39.28
C TYR A 580 -15.51 -6.15 -38.57
N ILE A 581 -15.57 -7.47 -38.79
CA ILE A 581 -14.79 -8.44 -38.02
C ILE A 581 -13.39 -8.63 -38.59
N ALA A 582 -13.20 -8.51 -39.90
CA ALA A 582 -11.94 -8.87 -40.58
C ALA A 582 -10.71 -8.17 -40.00
N ALA A 583 -10.73 -6.84 -39.87
CA ALA A 583 -9.56 -6.10 -39.40
C ALA A 583 -9.23 -6.35 -37.91
N PRO A 584 -10.18 -6.27 -36.96
CA PRO A 584 -9.89 -6.59 -35.55
C PRO A 584 -9.52 -8.05 -35.31
N LEU A 585 -10.14 -8.99 -36.04
CA LEU A 585 -9.81 -10.40 -35.93
C LEU A 585 -8.41 -10.68 -36.47
N LEU A 586 -8.04 -10.10 -37.62
CA LEU A 586 -6.69 -10.20 -38.16
C LEU A 586 -5.67 -9.63 -37.18
N LEU A 587 -5.92 -8.44 -36.62
CA LEU A 587 -5.04 -7.82 -35.61
C LEU A 587 -4.86 -8.73 -34.39
N TYR A 588 -5.96 -9.28 -33.86
CA TYR A 588 -5.92 -10.21 -32.73
C TYR A 588 -5.13 -11.48 -33.06
N MET A 589 -5.35 -12.06 -34.25
CA MET A 589 -4.62 -13.24 -34.71
C MET A 589 -3.13 -12.96 -34.88
N VAL A 590 -2.76 -11.84 -35.51
CA VAL A 590 -1.36 -11.40 -35.65
C VAL A 590 -0.72 -11.22 -34.27
N GLU A 591 -1.40 -10.56 -33.34
CA GLU A 591 -0.88 -10.39 -31.98
C GLU A 591 -0.67 -11.74 -31.28
N ARG A 592 -1.61 -12.68 -31.42
CA ARG A 592 -1.49 -14.01 -30.83
C ARG A 592 -0.32 -14.79 -31.44
N ASN A 593 -0.12 -14.71 -32.74
CA ASN A 593 1.02 -15.34 -33.43
C ASN A 593 2.36 -14.74 -33.00
N VAL A 594 2.45 -13.40 -32.89
CA VAL A 594 3.65 -12.71 -32.38
C VAL A 594 3.98 -13.18 -30.96
N ARG A 595 2.96 -13.34 -30.10
CA ARG A 595 3.14 -13.87 -28.75
C ARG A 595 3.71 -15.28 -28.77
N THR A 596 3.15 -16.20 -29.55
CA THR A 596 3.63 -17.60 -29.62
C THR A 596 5.07 -17.69 -30.12
N ARG A 597 5.42 -16.96 -31.18
CA ARG A 597 6.80 -16.94 -31.70
C ARG A 597 7.79 -16.31 -30.71
N ARG A 598 7.36 -15.28 -29.98
CA ARG A 598 8.18 -14.64 -28.94
C ARG A 598 8.41 -15.57 -27.75
N SER A 599 7.40 -16.33 -27.33
CA SER A 599 7.55 -17.30 -26.22
C SER A 599 8.50 -18.44 -26.55
N GLU A 600 8.52 -18.91 -27.80
CA GLU A 600 9.48 -19.93 -28.26
C GLU A 600 10.93 -19.41 -28.24
N HIS A 601 11.13 -18.11 -28.51
CA HIS A 601 12.45 -17.48 -28.53
C HIS A 601 12.98 -17.10 -27.14
N TYR A 602 12.11 -16.86 -26.16
CA TYR A 602 12.47 -16.50 -24.79
C TYR A 602 12.39 -17.67 -23.82
N SER A 603 13.11 -18.75 -24.15
CA SER A 603 13.50 -19.74 -23.14
C SER A 603 14.51 -19.09 -22.19
N VAL A 604 14.26 -19.21 -20.89
CA VAL A 604 15.16 -18.66 -19.86
C VAL A 604 15.78 -19.78 -19.05
N LYS A 605 17.07 -19.62 -18.75
CA LYS A 605 17.78 -20.48 -17.81
C LYS A 605 17.49 -20.00 -16.39
N ILE A 606 17.28 -20.94 -15.48
CA ILE A 606 17.11 -20.64 -14.07
C ILE A 606 18.50 -20.48 -13.48
N LEU A 607 18.77 -19.30 -12.93
CA LEU A 607 20.07 -18.99 -12.32
C LEU A 607 20.06 -19.32 -10.83
N LYS A 608 18.93 -19.06 -10.15
CA LYS A 608 18.78 -19.33 -8.71
C LYS A 608 17.32 -19.50 -8.33
N VAL A 609 17.05 -20.45 -7.44
CA VAL A 609 15.79 -20.60 -6.73
C VAL A 609 16.06 -20.39 -5.24
N SER A 610 15.17 -19.68 -4.54
CA SER A 610 15.29 -19.49 -3.09
C SER A 610 13.92 -19.57 -2.45
N VAL A 611 13.71 -20.57 -1.60
CA VAL A 611 12.49 -20.72 -0.81
C VAL A 611 12.61 -19.85 0.44
N LEU A 612 11.64 -18.97 0.66
CA LEU A 612 11.68 -17.95 1.69
C LEU A 612 10.48 -18.15 2.66
N PRO A 613 10.64 -17.80 3.95
CA PRO A 613 9.53 -17.82 4.90
C PRO A 613 8.32 -17.00 4.42
N GLY A 614 7.11 -17.44 4.77
CA GLY A 614 5.86 -16.79 4.36
C GLY A 614 5.26 -17.32 3.05
N ASN A 615 5.58 -18.56 2.67
CA ASN A 615 5.11 -19.23 1.45
C ASN A 615 5.42 -18.42 0.18
N VAL A 616 6.65 -17.89 0.10
CA VAL A 616 7.14 -17.17 -1.07
C VAL A 616 8.43 -17.83 -1.53
N PHE A 617 8.63 -17.96 -2.83
CA PHE A 617 9.94 -18.30 -3.39
C PHE A 617 10.35 -17.27 -4.43
N SER A 618 11.65 -17.04 -4.50
CA SER A 618 12.29 -16.13 -5.44
C SER A 618 12.92 -16.93 -6.58
N LEU A 619 12.65 -16.52 -7.81
CA LEU A 619 13.30 -17.05 -9.00
C LEU A 619 14.17 -15.97 -9.63
N ILE A 620 15.44 -16.30 -9.85
CA ILE A 620 16.36 -15.50 -10.65
C ILE A 620 16.57 -16.24 -11.97
N LEU A 621 16.28 -15.55 -13.06
CA LEU A 621 16.24 -16.07 -14.42
C LEU A 621 17.25 -15.30 -15.28
N SER A 622 17.82 -15.96 -16.28
CA SER A 622 18.65 -15.30 -17.29
C SER A 622 17.82 -14.29 -18.07
N LYS A 623 18.32 -13.07 -18.25
CA LYS A 623 17.66 -12.05 -19.09
C LYS A 623 17.82 -12.44 -20.56
N PRO A 624 16.74 -12.62 -21.33
CA PRO A 624 16.86 -12.93 -22.75
C PRO A 624 17.56 -11.81 -23.52
N GLN A 625 18.30 -12.15 -24.57
CA GLN A 625 18.97 -11.16 -25.41
C GLN A 625 17.96 -10.17 -25.99
N GLY A 626 18.26 -8.87 -25.89
CA GLY A 626 17.38 -7.80 -26.37
C GLY A 626 16.14 -7.54 -25.50
N PHE A 627 15.95 -8.26 -24.38
CA PHE A 627 14.81 -8.06 -23.49
C PHE A 627 14.95 -6.74 -22.69
N LYS A 628 14.17 -5.72 -23.09
CA LYS A 628 14.15 -4.39 -22.46
C LYS A 628 12.81 -4.17 -21.77
N TYR A 629 12.83 -3.78 -20.50
CA TYR A 629 11.64 -3.48 -19.69
C TYR A 629 11.85 -2.23 -18.83
N LYS A 630 10.76 -1.76 -18.20
CA LYS A 630 10.73 -0.66 -17.24
C LYS A 630 10.28 -1.17 -15.87
N SER A 631 10.71 -0.50 -14.80
CA SER A 631 10.27 -0.85 -13.45
C SER A 631 8.75 -0.80 -13.29
N GLY A 632 8.21 -1.72 -12.49
CA GLY A 632 6.77 -1.88 -12.31
C GLY A 632 6.07 -2.67 -13.42
N GLN A 633 6.77 -3.07 -14.49
CA GLN A 633 6.22 -4.01 -15.48
C GLN A 633 6.19 -5.46 -14.95
N TYR A 634 5.42 -6.30 -15.62
CA TYR A 634 5.26 -7.71 -15.28
C TYR A 634 5.49 -8.60 -16.50
N ILE A 635 5.73 -9.88 -16.26
CA ILE A 635 5.90 -10.93 -17.27
C ILE A 635 4.91 -12.07 -17.02
N PHE A 636 4.65 -12.88 -18.03
CA PHE A 636 4.01 -14.18 -17.86
C PHE A 636 5.07 -15.27 -17.86
N LEU A 637 4.93 -16.21 -16.92
CA LEU A 637 5.73 -17.41 -16.85
C LEU A 637 4.90 -18.63 -17.23
N GLN A 638 5.53 -19.55 -17.95
CA GLN A 638 5.02 -20.87 -18.24
C GLN A 638 6.06 -21.93 -17.89
N CYS A 639 5.60 -23.00 -17.25
CA CYS A 639 6.40 -24.18 -16.93
C CYS A 639 5.76 -25.40 -17.59
N PRO A 640 6.30 -25.91 -18.72
CA PRO A 640 5.73 -27.06 -19.44
C PRO A 640 5.69 -28.35 -18.64
N ALA A 641 6.55 -28.49 -17.62
CA ALA A 641 6.51 -29.63 -16.71
C ALA A 641 5.21 -29.71 -15.88
N ILE A 642 4.53 -28.57 -15.69
CA ILE A 642 3.24 -28.48 -14.99
C ILE A 642 2.11 -28.40 -16.02
N SER A 643 2.21 -27.44 -16.95
CA SER A 643 1.22 -27.23 -17.98
C SER A 643 1.83 -26.51 -19.19
N SER A 644 1.64 -27.10 -20.38
CA SER A 644 2.08 -26.53 -21.66
C SER A 644 1.19 -25.40 -22.17
N PHE A 645 0.08 -25.09 -21.49
CA PHE A 645 -0.90 -24.10 -21.95
C PHE A 645 -1.12 -22.94 -20.98
N GLU A 646 -0.80 -23.13 -19.70
CA GLU A 646 -1.03 -22.12 -18.66
C GLU A 646 0.11 -21.09 -18.59
N TRP A 647 -0.29 -19.83 -18.45
CA TRP A 647 0.61 -18.69 -18.34
C TRP A 647 0.19 -17.83 -17.15
N HIS A 648 1.10 -17.62 -16.19
CA HIS A 648 0.82 -16.91 -14.95
C HIS A 648 1.58 -15.58 -14.87
N PRO A 649 0.91 -14.45 -14.53
CA PRO A 649 1.54 -13.14 -14.48
C PRO A 649 2.30 -12.92 -13.16
N PHE A 650 3.52 -12.38 -13.25
CA PHE A 650 4.34 -12.00 -12.11
C PHE A 650 5.05 -10.67 -12.34
N SER A 651 5.05 -9.80 -11.33
CA SER A 651 5.78 -8.52 -11.37
C SER A 651 7.28 -8.78 -11.41
N ILE A 652 7.99 -8.05 -12.27
CA ILE A 652 9.45 -8.11 -12.33
C ILE A 652 9.99 -7.35 -11.11
N THR A 653 10.80 -8.01 -10.29
CA THR A 653 11.37 -7.42 -9.08
C THR A 653 12.79 -6.87 -9.29
N SER A 654 13.49 -7.29 -10.33
CA SER A 654 14.81 -6.77 -10.71
C SER A 654 14.71 -5.38 -11.36
N ALA A 655 15.75 -4.57 -11.23
CA ALA A 655 15.80 -3.25 -11.88
C ALA A 655 16.12 -3.40 -13.38
N PRO A 656 15.61 -2.53 -14.27
CA PRO A 656 15.86 -2.60 -15.71
C PRO A 656 17.33 -2.73 -16.13
N GLY A 657 18.23 -2.16 -15.32
CA GLY A 657 19.68 -2.20 -15.51
C GLY A 657 20.34 -3.52 -15.12
N ASP A 658 19.65 -4.42 -14.41
CA ASP A 658 20.21 -5.70 -13.98
C ASP A 658 20.35 -6.67 -15.19
N ASP A 659 21.39 -7.50 -15.17
CA ASP A 659 21.66 -8.52 -16.20
C ASP A 659 20.80 -9.79 -16.05
N TYR A 660 19.95 -9.83 -15.04
CA TYR A 660 19.04 -10.93 -14.74
C TYR A 660 17.60 -10.45 -14.59
N LEU A 661 16.65 -11.38 -14.66
CA LEU A 661 15.26 -11.16 -14.33
C LEU A 661 14.95 -11.83 -13.00
N SER A 662 14.39 -11.12 -12.02
CA SER A 662 13.88 -11.75 -10.80
C SER A 662 12.38 -11.60 -10.65
N VAL A 663 11.75 -12.63 -10.10
CA VAL A 663 10.34 -12.63 -9.69
C VAL A 663 10.20 -13.24 -8.29
N HIS A 664 9.25 -12.75 -7.52
CA HIS A 664 8.87 -13.32 -6.23
C HIS A 664 7.45 -13.85 -6.32
N ILE A 665 7.29 -15.15 -6.06
CA ILE A 665 6.05 -15.90 -6.27
C ILE A 665 5.53 -16.37 -4.92
N ARG A 666 4.30 -15.99 -4.58
CA ARG A 666 3.61 -16.52 -3.41
C ARG A 666 2.90 -17.82 -3.76
N ILE A 667 3.04 -18.83 -2.91
CA ILE A 667 2.43 -20.16 -3.04
C ILE A 667 1.01 -20.08 -2.48
N VAL A 668 0.00 -20.00 -3.36
CA VAL A 668 -1.41 -19.80 -2.96
C VAL A 668 -2.43 -20.58 -3.79
N GLY A 669 -2.00 -21.24 -4.87
CA GLY A 669 -2.89 -21.98 -5.75
C GLY A 669 -2.18 -23.16 -6.40
N ASP A 670 -2.98 -23.99 -7.06
CA ASP A 670 -2.58 -25.23 -7.76
C ASP A 670 -1.27 -25.07 -8.54
N TRP A 671 -1.24 -24.16 -9.52
CA TRP A 671 -0.05 -24.00 -10.36
C TRP A 671 1.19 -23.54 -9.57
N THR A 672 1.02 -22.67 -8.57
CA THR A 672 2.14 -22.18 -7.75
C THR A 672 2.64 -23.21 -6.74
N GLU A 673 1.76 -24.08 -6.24
CA GLU A 673 2.11 -25.21 -5.36
C GLU A 673 2.85 -26.29 -6.14
N GLU A 674 2.36 -26.63 -7.33
CA GLU A 674 3.04 -27.54 -8.26
C GLU A 674 4.41 -26.99 -8.68
N LEU A 675 4.50 -25.68 -8.97
CA LEU A 675 5.77 -25.05 -9.31
C LEU A 675 6.77 -25.11 -8.15
N HIS A 676 6.32 -24.86 -6.93
CA HIS A 676 7.13 -25.03 -5.75
C HIS A 676 7.58 -26.50 -5.58
N ARG A 677 6.68 -27.46 -5.78
CA ARG A 677 6.97 -28.89 -5.69
C ARG A 677 8.03 -29.31 -6.69
N VAL A 678 7.88 -28.94 -7.97
CA VAL A 678 8.85 -29.24 -9.03
C VAL A 678 10.24 -28.71 -8.68
N PHE A 679 10.34 -27.51 -8.09
CA PHE A 679 11.63 -26.95 -7.68
C PHE A 679 12.21 -27.52 -6.38
N THR A 680 11.37 -28.10 -5.53
CA THR A 680 11.81 -28.69 -4.25
C THR A 680 12.19 -30.16 -4.43
N GLU A 681 11.42 -30.93 -5.20
CA GLU A 681 11.65 -32.35 -5.49
C GLU A 681 12.80 -32.56 -6.49
N ALA A 682 13.01 -31.66 -7.46
CA ALA A 682 14.14 -31.77 -8.39
C ALA A 682 15.50 -31.43 -7.76
N ASN A 683 15.53 -30.94 -6.51
CA ASN A 683 16.73 -30.53 -5.81
C ASN A 683 16.93 -31.38 -4.54
N ASP A 684 17.06 -32.71 -4.67
CA ASP A 684 17.37 -33.65 -3.56
C ASP A 684 18.76 -33.43 -2.90
N SER A 685 19.45 -32.31 -3.19
CA SER A 685 20.54 -31.80 -2.35
C SER A 685 19.96 -30.82 -1.33
N PRO A 686 20.33 -30.89 -0.03
CA PRO A 686 19.78 -30.03 0.99
C PRO A 686 20.08 -28.58 0.62
N SER A 687 19.06 -27.84 0.19
CA SER A 687 19.15 -26.41 -0.05
C SER A 687 19.34 -25.74 1.30
N VAL A 688 20.61 -25.60 1.68
CA VAL A 688 21.01 -24.96 2.93
C VAL A 688 20.45 -23.55 2.93
N ILE A 689 19.62 -23.31 3.94
CA ILE A 689 19.12 -22.01 4.35
C ILE A 689 20.33 -21.08 4.51
N GLY A 690 20.49 -20.12 3.59
CA GLY A 690 21.38 -18.98 3.76
C GLY A 690 22.87 -19.20 3.46
N LEU A 691 23.26 -19.47 2.21
CA LEU A 691 24.52 -18.94 1.67
C LEU A 691 24.44 -18.82 0.15
N ALA A 692 24.85 -17.67 -0.38
CA ALA A 692 24.94 -17.44 -1.82
C ALA A 692 26.26 -18.02 -2.36
N THR A 693 26.19 -19.06 -3.19
CA THR A 693 27.32 -19.44 -4.05
C THR A 693 27.33 -18.52 -5.26
N PHE A 694 27.92 -17.33 -5.10
CA PHE A 694 28.39 -16.54 -6.23
C PHE A 694 29.84 -16.97 -6.49
N GLY A 695 30.07 -17.62 -7.63
CA GLY A 695 31.42 -17.93 -8.11
C GLY A 695 31.77 -19.41 -8.12
N GLN A 696 31.23 -20.15 -9.08
CA GLN A 696 32.00 -21.17 -9.79
C GLN A 696 31.32 -21.43 -11.13
N HIS A 697 32.02 -21.15 -12.23
CA HIS A 697 31.73 -21.72 -13.54
C HIS A 697 32.02 -23.24 -13.45
N GLY A 698 31.17 -23.97 -12.73
CA GLY A 698 31.09 -25.42 -12.77
C GLY A 698 29.92 -25.78 -13.65
N ASP A 699 30.17 -26.58 -14.66
CA ASP A 699 29.20 -27.15 -15.58
C ASP A 699 28.18 -27.98 -14.78
N VAL A 700 27.10 -27.33 -14.31
CA VAL A 700 25.94 -28.02 -13.75
C VAL A 700 25.19 -28.60 -14.94
N ASP A 701 25.15 -29.93 -14.99
CA ASP A 701 24.47 -30.71 -16.02
C ASP A 701 23.08 -30.12 -16.32
N GLN A 702 22.91 -29.57 -17.53
CA GLN A 702 21.72 -28.79 -17.92
C GLN A 702 20.48 -29.68 -18.15
N THR A 703 20.54 -30.96 -17.78
CA THR A 703 19.57 -31.99 -18.15
C THR A 703 18.43 -32.17 -17.15
N GLU A 704 18.53 -31.68 -15.90
CA GLU A 704 17.52 -31.95 -14.86
C GLU A 704 16.65 -30.77 -14.43
N GLN A 705 16.95 -29.52 -14.83
CA GLN A 705 16.12 -28.36 -14.44
C GLN A 705 14.91 -28.16 -15.37
N PRO A 706 13.71 -27.86 -14.83
CA PRO A 706 12.53 -27.64 -15.65
C PRO A 706 12.69 -26.40 -16.52
N LYS A 707 12.31 -26.52 -17.79
CA LYS A 707 12.33 -25.38 -18.73
C LYS A 707 11.28 -24.34 -18.32
N LEU A 708 11.66 -23.07 -18.34
CA LEU A 708 10.74 -21.94 -18.17
C LEU A 708 10.71 -21.06 -19.41
N TYR A 709 9.51 -20.62 -19.78
CA TYR A 709 9.30 -19.65 -20.85
C TYR A 709 8.80 -18.32 -20.28
N VAL A 710 9.32 -17.22 -20.82
CA VAL A 710 8.95 -15.86 -20.45
C VAL A 710 8.21 -15.18 -21.59
N ASP A 711 7.07 -14.57 -21.28
CA ASP A 711 6.34 -13.71 -22.22
C ASP A 711 6.14 -12.31 -21.63
N GLY A 712 6.64 -11.28 -22.32
CA GLY A 712 6.58 -9.90 -21.86
C GLY A 712 7.66 -9.02 -22.50
N PRO A 713 7.92 -7.83 -21.92
CA PRO A 713 7.29 -7.27 -20.72
C PRO A 713 5.91 -6.64 -21.02
N TYR A 714 5.01 -6.70 -20.05
CA TYR A 714 3.68 -6.10 -20.14
C TYR A 714 3.56 -4.85 -19.27
N GLY A 715 2.73 -3.92 -19.74
CA GLY A 715 2.49 -2.66 -19.09
C GLY A 715 1.65 -2.71 -17.82
N ALA A 716 2.09 -2.02 -16.76
CA ALA A 716 1.29 -1.77 -15.56
C ALA A 716 1.24 -0.27 -15.23
N PRO A 717 0.27 0.22 -14.44
CA PRO A 717 0.18 1.62 -14.02
C PRO A 717 1.45 2.15 -13.30
N ALA A 718 2.09 1.31 -12.47
CA ALA A 718 3.24 1.67 -11.64
C ALA A 718 4.48 2.10 -12.43
N GLN A 719 4.57 1.77 -13.71
CA GLN A 719 5.71 2.17 -14.55
C GLN A 719 5.83 3.69 -14.73
N ASP A 720 4.73 4.41 -14.48
CA ASP A 720 4.61 5.84 -14.76
C ASP A 720 4.95 6.70 -13.54
N TYR A 721 5.60 6.07 -12.56
CA TYR A 721 6.09 6.72 -11.35
C TYR A 721 6.93 7.98 -11.68
N ARG A 722 7.70 7.98 -12.78
CA ARG A 722 8.53 9.13 -13.19
C ARG A 722 7.75 10.41 -13.57
N ASN A 723 6.42 10.33 -13.73
CA ASN A 723 5.60 11.49 -14.08
C ASN A 723 5.23 12.36 -12.88
N TYR A 724 5.51 11.90 -11.67
CA TYR A 724 5.14 12.54 -10.41
C TYR A 724 6.34 13.20 -9.74
N ASP A 725 6.09 14.23 -8.93
CA ASP A 725 7.16 14.92 -8.18
C ASP A 725 7.53 14.09 -6.93
N VAL A 726 6.52 13.48 -6.32
CA VAL A 726 6.63 12.65 -5.11
C VAL A 726 5.84 11.36 -5.31
N LEU A 727 6.37 10.25 -4.79
CA LEU A 727 5.73 8.94 -4.84
C LEU A 727 5.21 8.53 -3.47
N LEU A 728 3.98 8.01 -3.44
CA LEU A 728 3.45 7.26 -2.31
C LEU A 728 3.17 5.84 -2.79
N LEU A 729 4.06 4.91 -2.45
CA LEU A 729 4.00 3.51 -2.85
C LEU A 729 3.42 2.70 -1.68
N VAL A 730 2.30 2.02 -1.89
CA VAL A 730 1.60 1.25 -0.85
C VAL A 730 1.44 -0.20 -1.28
N GLY A 731 2.21 -1.10 -0.68
CA GLY A 731 2.17 -2.55 -0.95
C GLY A 731 1.55 -3.33 0.20
N LEU A 732 0.60 -4.23 -0.09
CA LEU A 732 0.07 -5.20 0.89
C LEU A 732 0.63 -6.59 0.65
N GLY A 733 1.34 -7.16 1.63
CA GLY A 733 1.94 -8.50 1.52
C GLY A 733 2.83 -8.63 0.28
N ILE A 734 2.55 -9.63 -0.59
CA ILE A 734 3.27 -9.82 -1.87
C ILE A 734 3.06 -8.65 -2.86
N GLY A 735 2.06 -7.78 -2.63
CA GLY A 735 1.84 -6.57 -3.43
C GLY A 735 2.97 -5.54 -3.33
N ALA A 736 4.00 -5.75 -2.51
CA ALA A 736 5.22 -4.95 -2.53
C ALA A 736 6.05 -5.16 -3.82
N THR A 737 5.92 -6.31 -4.48
CA THR A 737 6.77 -6.74 -5.62
C THR A 737 6.98 -5.71 -6.74
N PRO A 738 5.97 -5.02 -7.31
CA PRO A 738 6.22 -4.03 -8.36
C PRO A 738 7.04 -2.82 -7.86
N PHE A 739 6.94 -2.50 -6.58
CA PHE A 739 7.64 -1.36 -5.98
C PHE A 739 9.12 -1.65 -5.71
N ILE A 740 9.51 -2.92 -5.57
CA ILE A 740 10.90 -3.36 -5.44
C ILE A 740 11.74 -2.87 -6.62
N SER A 741 11.26 -3.15 -7.83
CA SER A 741 11.92 -2.74 -9.06
C SER A 741 11.97 -1.21 -9.21
N ILE A 742 10.97 -0.50 -8.68
CA ILE A 742 10.93 0.97 -8.68
C ILE A 742 11.95 1.55 -7.70
N LEU A 743 12.02 1.04 -6.47
CA LEU A 743 12.97 1.49 -5.46
C LEU A 743 14.41 1.28 -5.93
N ARG A 744 14.74 0.10 -6.47
CA ARG A 744 16.07 -0.18 -7.03
C ARG A 744 16.41 0.72 -8.23
N ASP A 745 15.46 0.96 -9.13
CA ASP A 745 15.67 1.86 -10.27
C ASP A 745 15.89 3.31 -9.80
N LEU A 746 15.14 3.79 -8.81
CA LEU A 746 15.37 5.11 -8.20
C LEU A 746 16.80 5.23 -7.65
N LEU A 747 17.26 4.25 -6.88
CA LEU A 747 18.62 4.22 -6.34
C LEU A 747 19.70 4.22 -7.42
N ASN A 748 19.54 3.35 -8.44
CA ASN A 748 20.50 3.25 -9.55
C ASN A 748 20.60 4.54 -10.34
N ASN A 749 19.47 5.25 -10.53
CA ASN A 749 19.48 6.54 -11.21
C ASN A 749 20.14 7.64 -10.35
N THR A 750 19.88 7.68 -9.03
CA THR A 750 20.55 8.64 -8.12
C THR A 750 22.06 8.43 -8.12
N ARG A 751 22.51 7.16 -8.07
CA ARG A 751 23.92 6.79 -8.19
C ARG A 751 24.52 7.33 -9.50
N THR A 752 23.88 7.03 -10.63
CA THR A 752 24.38 7.45 -11.95
C THR A 752 24.48 8.97 -12.09
N ALA A 753 23.54 9.71 -11.50
CA ALA A 753 23.57 11.17 -11.47
C ALA A 753 24.73 11.71 -10.63
N GLU A 754 25.06 11.08 -9.50
CA GLU A 754 26.21 11.44 -8.66
C GLU A 754 27.53 11.22 -9.40
N TYR A 755 27.74 10.06 -10.02
CA TYR A 755 28.96 9.79 -10.82
C TYR A 755 29.14 10.78 -11.98
N GLN A 756 28.05 11.21 -12.63
CA GLN A 756 28.11 12.23 -13.69
C GLN A 756 28.41 13.62 -13.16
N MET A 757 28.01 13.95 -11.94
CA MET A 757 28.31 15.23 -11.31
C MET A 757 29.77 15.28 -10.88
N ASP A 758 30.27 14.21 -10.24
CA ASP A 758 31.65 14.12 -9.75
C ASP A 758 32.68 14.18 -10.89
N SER A 759 32.42 13.47 -12.00
CA SER A 759 33.30 13.47 -13.19
C SER A 759 33.38 14.83 -13.92
N ASN A 760 32.33 15.66 -13.83
CA ASN A 760 32.33 17.01 -14.39
C ASN A 760 33.06 18.02 -13.49
N THR A 761 33.20 17.74 -12.18
CA THR A 761 33.97 18.58 -11.25
C THR A 761 35.47 18.28 -11.26
N GLU A 762 35.89 17.08 -11.69
CA GLU A 762 37.32 16.72 -11.78
C GLU A 762 38.01 17.22 -13.07
N THR A 763 37.29 17.86 -14.00
CA THR A 763 37.85 18.36 -15.27
C THR A 763 38.19 19.85 -15.29
N THR A 764 38.28 20.52 -14.14
CA THR A 764 38.86 21.88 -14.05
C THR A 764 39.78 21.98 -12.83
N PRO A 765 41.10 22.05 -13.07
CA PRO A 765 41.75 23.36 -12.98
C PRO A 765 42.80 23.58 -14.08
N SER A 766 42.57 24.58 -14.92
CA SER A 766 43.66 25.36 -15.54
C SER A 766 43.08 26.66 -16.08
N ASP A 767 43.35 27.73 -15.34
CA ASP A 767 43.46 29.07 -15.91
C ASP A 767 44.54 29.03 -16.99
N ASP A 768 44.18 29.26 -18.25
CA ASP A 768 44.85 30.24 -19.10
C ASP A 768 44.26 30.36 -20.51
N SER A 769 44.30 31.61 -20.97
CA SER A 769 44.21 32.10 -22.35
C SER A 769 42.83 32.35 -22.98
N SER A 770 42.65 33.63 -23.30
CA SER A 770 41.58 34.24 -24.07
C SER A 770 41.75 34.00 -25.58
N ASN A 771 40.64 34.14 -26.31
CA ASN A 771 40.44 34.22 -27.76
C ASN A 771 40.33 32.91 -28.57
N SER A 772 39.13 32.61 -29.04
CA SER A 772 38.82 32.67 -30.48
C SER A 772 37.33 32.52 -30.76
N TYR A 773 36.90 33.27 -31.77
CA TYR A 773 35.53 33.40 -32.25
C TYR A 773 35.10 32.21 -33.10
N ALA A 774 33.79 31.92 -33.03
CA ALA A 774 32.94 31.28 -34.05
C ALA A 774 33.30 29.87 -34.56
N SER A 775 32.44 28.90 -34.23
CA SER A 775 31.65 28.22 -35.27
C SER A 775 30.48 27.46 -34.66
N SER A 776 29.29 27.82 -35.14
CA SER A 776 28.01 27.21 -34.88
C SER A 776 27.87 25.87 -35.59
N SER A 777 27.66 24.78 -34.84
CA SER A 777 26.90 23.63 -35.34
C SER A 777 25.89 23.21 -34.28
N MET A 778 24.68 23.75 -34.41
CA MET A 778 23.49 23.33 -33.68
C MET A 778 23.13 21.89 -34.07
N THR A 779 23.56 20.92 -33.28
CA THR A 779 22.82 19.66 -33.15
C THR A 779 21.88 19.81 -31.96
N PRO A 780 20.54 19.65 -32.11
CA PRO A 780 19.62 19.73 -30.99
C PRO A 780 19.80 18.49 -30.12
N GLY A 781 20.77 18.56 -29.20
CA GLY A 781 20.94 17.59 -28.14
C GLY A 781 19.62 17.42 -27.41
N SER A 782 19.17 16.17 -27.34
CA SER A 782 17.97 15.77 -26.63
C SER A 782 17.92 16.48 -25.28
N LYS A 783 16.91 17.33 -25.07
CA LYS A 783 16.52 17.77 -23.73
C LYS A 783 16.13 16.51 -22.95
N LYS A 784 17.11 15.85 -22.34
CA LYS A 784 16.89 14.77 -21.36
C LYS A 784 16.08 15.43 -20.27
N ARG A 785 14.79 15.13 -20.26
CA ARG A 785 13.80 15.58 -19.30
C ARG A 785 14.37 15.29 -17.91
N THR A 786 14.85 16.35 -17.25
CA THR A 786 15.44 16.31 -15.91
C THR A 786 14.50 15.56 -14.97
N GLN A 787 15.07 14.60 -14.24
CA GLN A 787 14.41 13.72 -13.29
C GLN A 787 13.46 14.52 -12.37
N ARG A 788 12.15 14.29 -12.48
CA ARG A 788 11.14 15.01 -11.69
C ARG A 788 10.89 14.41 -10.30
N THR A 789 11.20 13.13 -10.09
CA THR A 789 10.95 12.46 -8.82
C THR A 789 12.09 12.71 -7.85
N THR A 790 11.83 13.48 -6.80
CA THR A 790 12.85 13.79 -5.77
C THR A 790 12.69 12.93 -4.51
N ASN A 791 11.47 12.50 -4.20
CA ASN A 791 11.15 11.78 -2.96
C ASN A 791 10.17 10.62 -3.17
N ALA A 792 10.40 9.50 -2.48
CA ALA A 792 9.50 8.35 -2.46
C ALA A 792 9.19 7.94 -1.01
N HIS A 793 7.90 7.72 -0.73
CA HIS A 793 7.40 7.18 0.54
C HIS A 793 6.86 5.80 0.27
N PHE A 794 7.49 4.77 0.82
CA PHE A 794 7.10 3.39 0.63
C PHE A 794 6.54 2.81 1.93
N TYR A 795 5.26 2.43 1.89
CA TYR A 795 4.52 1.81 2.97
C TYR A 795 4.27 0.35 2.62
N TRP A 796 4.95 -0.55 3.32
CA TRP A 796 4.71 -1.98 3.24
C TRP A 796 3.92 -2.46 4.43
N VAL A 797 2.76 -3.05 4.16
CA VAL A 797 1.86 -3.56 5.20
C VAL A 797 1.70 -5.06 5.04
N THR A 798 2.10 -5.82 6.05
CA THR A 798 1.95 -7.28 6.08
C THR A 798 1.26 -7.73 7.38
N ARG A 799 0.72 -8.94 7.35
CA ARG A 799 0.17 -9.61 8.54
C ARG A 799 1.09 -10.72 9.03
N GLU A 800 1.93 -11.26 8.16
CA GLU A 800 2.79 -12.40 8.45
C GLU A 800 4.20 -11.87 8.75
N PRO A 801 4.75 -12.09 9.96
CA PRO A 801 6.09 -11.62 10.29
C PRO A 801 7.16 -12.29 9.41
N GLY A 802 6.95 -13.55 9.02
CA GLY A 802 7.85 -14.25 8.08
C GLY A 802 7.97 -13.59 6.72
N SER A 803 7.01 -12.75 6.30
CA SER A 803 7.11 -12.01 5.05
C SER A 803 8.30 -11.04 5.02
N PHE A 804 8.78 -10.53 6.17
CA PHE A 804 9.89 -9.59 6.16
C PHE A 804 11.19 -10.20 5.61
N GLU A 805 11.36 -11.51 5.70
CA GLU A 805 12.58 -12.20 5.28
C GLU A 805 12.86 -12.07 3.78
N TRP A 806 11.83 -12.22 2.94
CA TRP A 806 12.02 -12.21 1.48
C TRP A 806 12.34 -10.81 0.93
N PHE A 807 11.98 -9.76 1.65
CA PHE A 807 12.24 -8.38 1.23
C PHE A 807 13.37 -7.70 2.02
N LYS A 808 13.87 -8.36 3.08
CA LYS A 808 14.93 -7.85 3.96
C LYS A 808 16.15 -7.34 3.19
N GLY A 809 16.69 -8.15 2.27
CA GLY A 809 17.88 -7.78 1.51
C GLY A 809 17.72 -6.50 0.70
N VAL A 810 16.54 -6.27 0.11
CA VAL A 810 16.28 -5.02 -0.63
C VAL A 810 16.08 -3.84 0.32
N MET A 811 15.42 -4.05 1.46
CA MET A 811 15.20 -3.00 2.45
C MET A 811 16.51 -2.49 3.05
N ASP A 812 17.42 -3.41 3.39
CA ASP A 812 18.74 -3.06 3.90
C ASP A 812 19.60 -2.38 2.83
N GLU A 813 19.58 -2.89 1.59
CA GLU A 813 20.25 -2.26 0.44
C GLU A 813 19.75 -0.82 0.24
N VAL A 814 18.43 -0.60 0.23
CA VAL A 814 17.85 0.74 0.06
C VAL A 814 18.20 1.65 1.23
N ALA A 815 18.11 1.16 2.47
CA ALA A 815 18.43 1.93 3.66
C ALA A 815 19.92 2.31 3.73
N GLU A 816 20.83 1.47 3.24
CA GLU A 816 22.27 1.77 3.19
C GLU A 816 22.65 2.71 2.05
N MET A 817 21.99 2.57 0.90
CA MET A 817 22.32 3.35 -0.30
C MET A 817 21.69 4.75 -0.31
N ASP A 818 20.55 4.97 0.36
CA ASP A 818 19.87 6.27 0.38
C ASP A 818 20.56 7.30 1.30
N ARG A 819 21.71 7.83 0.85
CA ARG A 819 22.49 8.83 1.57
C ARG A 819 21.78 10.18 1.71
N LYS A 820 20.84 10.48 0.83
CA LYS A 820 20.13 11.78 0.74
C LYS A 820 18.79 11.79 1.48
N GLY A 821 18.34 10.64 2.00
CA GLY A 821 17.02 10.51 2.62
C GLY A 821 15.87 10.78 1.64
N GLN A 822 16.06 10.39 0.37
CA GLN A 822 15.04 10.53 -0.68
C GLN A 822 13.93 9.49 -0.55
N ILE A 823 14.23 8.32 0.02
CA ILE A 823 13.33 7.18 0.12
C ILE A 823 13.01 6.92 1.61
N GLU A 824 11.79 7.26 2.01
CA GLU A 824 11.25 6.91 3.32
C GLU A 824 10.60 5.52 3.27
N LEU A 825 11.17 4.57 4.02
CA LEU A 825 10.66 3.21 4.14
C LEU A 825 9.86 3.04 5.43
N HIS A 826 8.64 2.52 5.33
CA HIS A 826 7.75 2.28 6.46
C HIS A 826 7.18 0.86 6.42
N ASN A 827 7.62 0.03 7.35
CA ASN A 827 7.10 -1.32 7.54
C ASN A 827 5.95 -1.30 8.54
N TYR A 828 4.87 -2.04 8.27
CA TYR A 828 3.74 -2.20 9.19
C TYR A 828 3.37 -3.67 9.35
N LEU A 829 3.36 -4.15 10.59
CA LEU A 829 2.91 -5.48 10.95
C LEU A 829 1.55 -5.43 11.63
N THR A 830 0.52 -5.85 10.90
CA THR A 830 -0.88 -5.75 11.30
C THR A 830 -1.36 -6.87 12.24
N SER A 831 -0.54 -7.89 12.49
CA SER A 831 -0.85 -8.95 13.47
C SER A 831 -0.60 -8.52 14.92
N VAL A 832 0.22 -7.49 15.13
CA VAL A 832 0.59 -6.98 16.46
C VAL A 832 -0.40 -5.88 16.87
N TYR A 833 -0.77 -5.84 18.16
CA TYR A 833 -1.66 -4.79 18.67
C TYR A 833 -1.02 -3.39 18.57
N GLU A 834 -1.86 -2.35 18.52
CA GLU A 834 -1.44 -0.94 18.36
C GLU A 834 -0.38 -0.56 19.40
N GLU A 835 0.54 0.32 19.01
CA GLU A 835 1.49 0.90 19.95
C GLU A 835 0.73 1.59 21.10
N GLY A 836 1.07 1.22 22.34
CA GLY A 836 0.37 1.67 23.54
C GLY A 836 -0.70 0.71 24.06
N ASP A 837 -0.93 -0.45 23.42
CA ASP A 837 -1.60 -1.59 24.05
C ASP A 837 -0.64 -2.28 25.04
N ALA A 838 -1.15 -2.71 26.21
CA ALA A 838 -0.34 -3.40 27.23
C ALA A 838 0.35 -4.66 26.66
N ARG A 839 -0.33 -5.41 25.77
CA ARG A 839 0.20 -6.64 25.15
C ARG A 839 1.39 -6.42 24.23
N SER A 840 1.54 -5.21 23.68
CA SER A 840 2.61 -4.85 22.74
C SER A 840 3.65 -3.93 23.36
N THR A 841 3.49 -3.55 24.64
CA THR A 841 4.33 -2.55 25.28
C THR A 841 5.78 -3.02 25.42
N LEU A 842 6.02 -4.22 25.97
CA LEU A 842 7.38 -4.77 26.04
C LEU A 842 8.01 -4.98 24.67
N ILE A 843 7.25 -5.49 23.69
CA ILE A 843 7.76 -5.70 22.33
C ILE A 843 8.25 -4.36 21.76
N THR A 844 7.45 -3.29 21.95
CA THR A 844 7.80 -1.95 21.50
C THR A 844 9.02 -1.40 22.25
N MET A 845 9.17 -1.71 23.55
CA MET A 845 10.33 -1.31 24.37
C MET A 845 11.60 -2.01 23.89
N VAL A 846 11.58 -3.35 23.81
CA VAL A 846 12.69 -4.15 23.30
C VAL A 846 13.09 -3.68 21.90
N GLN A 847 12.12 -3.38 21.05
CA GLN A 847 12.38 -2.89 19.70
C GLN A 847 13.09 -1.54 19.71
N ALA A 848 12.68 -0.63 20.59
CA ALA A 848 13.32 0.69 20.75
C ALA A 848 14.78 0.56 21.19
N LEU A 849 15.01 -0.25 22.23
CA LEU A 849 16.34 -0.48 22.81
C LEU A 849 17.26 -1.17 21.80
N ASN A 850 16.79 -2.24 21.17
CA ASN A 850 17.59 -3.00 20.21
C ASN A 850 17.92 -2.16 18.97
N HIS A 851 16.97 -1.38 18.47
CA HIS A 851 17.23 -0.49 17.34
C HIS A 851 18.19 0.65 17.73
N ALA A 852 18.07 1.22 18.93
CA ALA A 852 19.01 2.23 19.40
C ALA A 852 20.44 1.69 19.60
N LYS A 853 20.58 0.43 20.05
CA LYS A 853 21.88 -0.21 20.32
C LYS A 853 22.53 -0.79 19.06
N HIS A 854 21.77 -1.54 18.27
CA HIS A 854 22.27 -2.31 17.13
C HIS A 854 21.88 -1.73 15.76
N GLY A 855 20.95 -0.77 15.71
CA GLY A 855 20.45 -0.20 14.45
C GLY A 855 19.53 -1.13 13.66
N VAL A 856 19.02 -2.20 14.28
CA VAL A 856 18.23 -3.25 13.64
C VAL A 856 16.91 -3.47 14.37
N ASP A 857 15.85 -3.66 13.59
CA ASP A 857 14.50 -3.95 14.04
C ASP A 857 14.35 -5.40 14.48
N ILE A 858 13.79 -5.66 15.67
CA ILE A 858 13.67 -7.04 16.22
C ILE A 858 12.69 -7.93 15.46
N VAL A 859 11.72 -7.34 14.76
CA VAL A 859 10.66 -8.09 14.09
C VAL A 859 11.05 -8.44 12.65
N SER A 860 11.51 -7.45 11.90
CA SER A 860 11.92 -7.60 10.50
C SER A 860 13.38 -8.02 10.35
N GLY A 861 14.22 -7.78 11.35
CA GLY A 861 15.67 -7.96 11.25
C GLY A 861 16.34 -7.02 10.24
N THR A 862 15.68 -5.91 9.87
CA THR A 862 16.17 -4.91 8.92
C THR A 862 16.59 -3.62 9.64
N ARG A 863 17.33 -2.74 8.95
CA ARG A 863 17.62 -1.38 9.46
C ARG A 863 16.37 -0.50 9.56
N VAL A 864 15.31 -0.85 8.83
CA VAL A 864 14.04 -0.13 8.79
C VAL A 864 13.14 -0.60 9.92
N ARG A 865 12.73 0.35 10.77
CA ARG A 865 11.86 0.05 11.89
C ARG A 865 10.45 -0.36 11.45
N THR A 866 9.90 -1.38 12.09
CA THR A 866 8.53 -1.86 11.88
C THR A 866 7.54 -1.18 12.82
N HIS A 867 6.46 -0.64 12.28
CA HIS A 867 5.32 -0.13 13.04
C HIS A 867 4.29 -1.24 13.29
N PHE A 868 3.57 -1.15 14.41
CA PHE A 868 2.52 -2.11 14.74
C PHE A 868 1.13 -1.60 14.36
N ALA A 869 0.20 -2.54 14.18
CA ALA A 869 -1.15 -2.31 13.68
C ALA A 869 -1.18 -1.69 12.26
N ARG A 870 -2.33 -1.13 11.88
CA ARG A 870 -2.55 -0.56 10.54
C ARG A 870 -2.11 0.91 10.51
N PRO A 871 -1.55 1.39 9.39
CA PRO A 871 -1.28 2.81 9.22
C PRO A 871 -2.56 3.64 9.35
N ASN A 872 -2.48 4.79 10.03
CA ASN A 872 -3.53 5.79 9.95
C ASN A 872 -3.38 6.59 8.65
N TRP A 873 -4.07 6.15 7.59
CA TRP A 873 -3.94 6.76 6.27
C TRP A 873 -4.32 8.24 6.23
N ASN A 874 -5.23 8.70 7.09
CA ASN A 874 -5.55 10.13 7.19
C ASN A 874 -4.33 10.94 7.64
N GLU A 875 -3.67 10.49 8.71
CA GLU A 875 -2.46 11.14 9.23
C GLU A 875 -1.31 11.06 8.22
N VAL A 876 -1.12 9.91 7.57
CA VAL A 876 -0.08 9.73 6.54
C VAL A 876 -0.27 10.72 5.39
N PHE A 877 -1.48 10.81 4.83
CA PHE A 877 -1.71 11.74 3.73
C PHE A 877 -1.60 13.20 4.16
N ASN A 878 -2.08 13.55 5.36
CA ASN A 878 -1.94 14.91 5.89
C ASN A 878 -0.46 15.28 6.08
N LYS A 879 0.35 14.36 6.61
CA LYS A 879 1.81 14.52 6.75
C LYS A 879 2.49 14.71 5.39
N ILE A 880 2.10 13.92 4.39
CA ILE A 880 2.67 14.02 3.05
C ILE A 880 2.26 15.33 2.36
N ALA A 881 0.99 15.74 2.50
CA ALA A 881 0.50 17.00 1.95
C ALA A 881 1.21 18.22 2.58
N SER A 882 1.47 18.18 3.89
CA SER A 882 2.21 19.26 4.56
C SER A 882 3.70 19.27 4.20
N LYS A 883 4.31 18.10 4.04
CA LYS A 883 5.72 17.99 3.64
C LYS A 883 5.97 18.46 2.20
N HIS A 884 5.01 18.28 1.31
CA HIS A 884 5.13 18.56 -0.13
C HIS A 884 4.00 19.47 -0.63
N PRO A 885 3.97 20.75 -0.19
CA PRO A 885 2.96 21.69 -0.64
C PRO A 885 3.10 21.95 -2.15
N PHE A 886 1.97 22.04 -2.86
CA PHE A 886 1.90 22.24 -4.32
C PHE A 886 2.49 21.13 -5.20
N GLY A 887 3.00 20.04 -4.62
CA GLY A 887 3.51 18.89 -5.37
C GLY A 887 2.39 18.02 -5.98
N THR A 888 2.72 17.33 -7.08
CA THR A 888 1.86 16.27 -7.64
C THR A 888 2.36 14.90 -7.15
N ILE A 889 1.51 14.23 -6.38
CA ILE A 889 1.84 12.96 -5.70
C ILE A 889 1.16 11.80 -6.41
N GLY A 890 1.98 10.86 -6.90
CA GLY A 890 1.51 9.60 -7.46
C GLY A 890 1.31 8.58 -6.35
N VAL A 891 0.06 8.23 -6.06
CA VAL A 891 -0.29 7.21 -5.07
C VAL A 891 -0.47 5.88 -5.80
N PHE A 892 0.50 4.99 -5.69
CA PHE A 892 0.48 3.68 -6.31
C PHE A 892 0.16 2.62 -5.26
N TYR A 893 -0.89 1.84 -5.49
CA TYR A 893 -1.38 0.84 -4.56
C TYR A 893 -1.45 -0.54 -5.20
N CYS A 894 -0.88 -1.54 -4.52
CA CYS A 894 -1.00 -2.94 -4.89
C CYS A 894 -1.44 -3.79 -3.70
N GLY A 895 -2.65 -4.38 -3.80
CA GLY A 895 -3.23 -5.17 -2.73
C GLY A 895 -4.76 -5.31 -2.80
N MET A 896 -5.35 -5.74 -1.68
CA MET A 896 -6.79 -6.03 -1.55
C MET A 896 -7.69 -4.84 -1.93
N PRO A 897 -8.85 -5.05 -2.57
CA PRO A 897 -9.70 -3.95 -3.04
C PRO A 897 -10.31 -3.05 -1.97
N VAL A 898 -10.40 -3.51 -0.71
CA VAL A 898 -11.04 -2.76 0.39
C VAL A 898 -10.26 -1.47 0.67
N LEU A 899 -8.96 -1.58 0.94
CA LEU A 899 -8.10 -0.43 1.19
C LEU A 899 -7.95 0.47 -0.04
N ALA A 900 -7.98 -0.09 -1.26
CA ALA A 900 -7.95 0.72 -2.48
C ALA A 900 -9.08 1.75 -2.54
N LYS A 901 -10.29 1.41 -2.06
CA LYS A 901 -11.43 2.33 -2.04
C LYS A 901 -11.22 3.46 -1.04
N GLU A 902 -10.68 3.13 0.13
CA GLU A 902 -10.35 4.08 1.18
C GLU A 902 -9.26 5.06 0.73
N LEU A 903 -8.12 4.55 0.25
CA LEU A 903 -7.03 5.39 -0.28
C LEU A 903 -7.50 6.29 -1.42
N LYS A 904 -8.30 5.76 -2.34
CA LYS A 904 -8.87 6.56 -3.43
C LYS A 904 -9.76 7.70 -2.92
N LYS A 905 -10.60 7.42 -1.90
CA LYS A 905 -11.43 8.44 -1.26
C LYS A 905 -10.55 9.51 -0.60
N LEU A 906 -9.50 9.12 0.11
CA LEU A 906 -8.56 10.05 0.75
C LEU A 906 -7.80 10.92 -0.26
N CYS A 907 -7.33 10.33 -1.37
CA CYS A 907 -6.71 11.07 -2.46
C CYS A 907 -7.62 12.19 -2.96
N GLN A 908 -8.90 11.89 -3.20
CA GLN A 908 -9.87 12.87 -3.66
C GLN A 908 -10.13 13.93 -2.60
N GLU A 909 -10.42 13.53 -1.35
CA GLU A 909 -10.70 14.47 -0.27
C GLU A 909 -9.55 15.43 0.02
N LEU A 910 -8.31 14.94 0.06
CA LEU A 910 -7.15 15.75 0.41
C LEU A 910 -6.64 16.56 -0.77
N SER A 911 -6.78 16.09 -2.00
CA SER A 911 -6.58 16.95 -3.19
C SER A 911 -7.56 18.13 -3.24
N HIS A 912 -8.74 18.00 -2.60
CA HIS A 912 -9.69 19.09 -2.49
C HIS A 912 -9.45 20.01 -1.29
N LYS A 913 -8.89 19.48 -0.19
CA LYS A 913 -8.70 20.21 1.07
C LYS A 913 -7.32 20.88 1.17
N THR A 914 -6.32 20.40 0.44
CA THR A 914 -4.92 20.84 0.53
C THR A 914 -4.42 21.42 -0.80
N SER A 915 -3.25 22.07 -0.79
CA SER A 915 -2.59 22.57 -2.00
C SER A 915 -1.91 21.47 -2.83
N THR A 916 -1.80 20.26 -2.29
CA THR A 916 -1.13 19.10 -2.89
C THR A 916 -2.11 18.28 -3.70
N ARG A 917 -1.72 17.83 -4.91
CA ARG A 917 -2.57 16.99 -5.77
C ARG A 917 -2.18 15.53 -5.64
N PHE A 918 -3.13 14.66 -5.30
CA PHE A 918 -2.95 13.22 -5.22
C PHE A 918 -3.64 12.52 -6.40
N GLU A 919 -2.90 11.70 -7.13
CA GLU A 919 -3.42 10.87 -8.23
C GLU A 919 -3.30 9.39 -7.86
N PHE A 920 -4.44 8.70 -7.81
CA PHE A 920 -4.50 7.32 -7.35
C PHE A 920 -4.43 6.30 -8.49
N HIS A 921 -3.46 5.40 -8.40
CA HIS A 921 -3.22 4.30 -9.33
C HIS A 921 -3.30 2.97 -8.60
N LYS A 922 -4.11 2.06 -9.15
CA LYS A 922 -4.26 0.71 -8.59
C LYS A 922 -3.65 -0.32 -9.54
N GLU A 923 -2.77 -1.13 -8.98
CA GLU A 923 -2.29 -2.36 -9.61
C GLU A 923 -3.35 -3.48 -9.53
N TYR A 924 -3.49 -4.22 -10.63
CA TYR A 924 -4.43 -5.33 -10.76
C TYR A 924 -3.66 -6.61 -11.07
N PHE A 925 -3.07 -7.19 -10.02
CA PHE A 925 -2.45 -8.52 -10.05
C PHE A 925 -3.32 -9.53 -9.31
#